data_AF-A0AAP0JJ64-F1
#
_entry.id   AF-A0AAP0JJ64-F1
#
_cell.length_a   1.000
_cell.length_b   1.000
_cell.length_c   1.000
_cell.angle_alpha   90.00
_cell.angle_beta   90.00
_cell.angle_gamma   90.00
#
_symmetry.space_group_name_H-M   'P 1'
#
loop_
_entity.id
_entity.type
_entity.pdbx_description
1 polymer ?
#
loop_
_entity_poly.entity_id
_entity_poly.type
_entity_poly.pdbx_seq_one_letter_code
_entity_poly.pdbx_strand_id
1 'polypeptide(L)'
;MSVRVLNVAEKPSVAKSVATILSRNNLRVRDGRSRYNRIFEFDYAIRGQSCRMAVTSVTGHLMEMDFDDRYRKWHSCDPADLYHAPVKKFVPHDKIDIKRTLEEEASRSQWLVLWLDCDREGENIAFEVVEVCCAVNPGLVLWRARFSALIERDIHEAAQGLVRPNKLFADAVDARQEIDLRIGASFTRFQTMLLKDAFVVDLAGDDRNLVLSYGPCQFPTLGFIVERYWEIQAHEPEEFWAIKCSHTSEEGTATFNWMRGHIFDHTCAVIIYEMCVQEPTATVLNVRDHQRPKYPPYPLNTIELEKRASRYFRMSSEHTMKVAEDLYQAGFISYPRTETDSFSSRTDLHAIVQEQQGHPEWGTYAQKLLDPGAGLWRNPSNGGHDDKAHPPIHPTKFSAGESGWSQDHKRLYELVVRHFLACVSQPAIGAETTVEIGIAGEIFSASGRVIVEKNYLDVYRFESWGGSMIPKYLVGQQFTPTVLTLDCGVTRPPPLLSEADLLNCMDKAGIGTDATMHDHIKKLLDRFYATKDANTHFSPTNLGEALVMGYDDMGYELWKPNLRSMMECDMKAVSIGTKRKSEVLDTCLQQMKACFLDARVNKVKLLNAMAIFFNRSNRPGRDEQRNSGEIVRLCGACSESNMLLRRKPDGSFMVGCSGYPQCRNVVWLPGSISEAAVTPQVCNSCTPGPVFMIQFKFRRMEIPPNYDVNHLGCIGGCDEILRQLTEICGTGPRNLSSTPASTARGQRTTGNAQGASTRQAVCIYCRQTGHSSDVCPSQNLQPRNIQPHSRNSQNAASGEASVPCNSCGASCSVRTANTENNRGRRFYSCRECSFFLWEDSIGTNNTRGSATHTNNSRTSNNRANTRGGRGRRGRGRAGSSEGTFVSATGDPISIDASFVVILHILPMPVLIGECDLTDTSKY
;
A
#
# COMPACT_ATOMS: atom_id res chain seq x y z
N MET A 1 -48.90 -26.77 7.48
CA MET A 1 -47.65 -27.54 7.35
C MET A 1 -46.48 -26.64 7.73
N SER A 2 -45.42 -27.16 8.34
CA SER A 2 -44.21 -26.37 8.63
C SER A 2 -43.37 -26.21 7.36
N VAL A 3 -42.87 -24.99 7.11
CA VAL A 3 -42.05 -24.65 5.94
C VAL A 3 -40.58 -24.91 6.27
N ARG A 4 -39.86 -25.65 5.43
CA ARG A 4 -38.41 -25.86 5.62
C ARG A 4 -37.63 -24.70 5.04
N VAL A 5 -36.81 -24.07 5.88
CA VAL A 5 -36.07 -22.84 5.55
C VAL A 5 -34.57 -23.09 5.65
N LEU A 6 -33.87 -23.04 4.52
CA LEU A 6 -32.41 -22.97 4.51
C LEU A 6 -31.99 -21.56 4.89
N ASN A 7 -31.11 -21.43 5.88
CA ASN A 7 -30.56 -20.17 6.33
C ASN A 7 -29.04 -20.22 6.13
N VAL A 8 -28.45 -19.23 5.45
CA VAL A 8 -27.00 -19.25 5.13
C VAL A 8 -26.36 -17.97 5.61
N ALA A 9 -25.39 -18.08 6.52
CA ALA A 9 -24.55 -16.96 6.97
C ALA A 9 -23.18 -16.94 6.30
N GLU A 10 -22.45 -15.83 6.41
CA GLU A 10 -21.14 -15.67 5.75
C GLU A 10 -20.03 -16.53 6.39
N LYS A 11 -20.08 -16.74 7.71
CA LYS A 11 -19.01 -17.39 8.49
C LYS A 11 -19.62 -18.40 9.49
N PRO A 12 -18.90 -19.47 9.87
CA PRO A 12 -19.40 -20.47 10.84
C PRO A 12 -19.71 -19.89 12.22
N SER A 13 -18.99 -18.84 12.64
CA SER A 13 -19.24 -18.07 13.86
C SER A 13 -20.63 -17.40 13.80
N VAL A 14 -20.90 -16.65 12.74
CA VAL A 14 -22.18 -15.94 12.53
C VAL A 14 -23.36 -16.93 12.49
N ALA A 15 -23.25 -18.03 11.72
CA ALA A 15 -24.30 -19.06 11.69
C ALA A 15 -24.59 -19.65 13.08
N LYS A 16 -23.56 -19.90 13.88
CA LYS A 16 -23.72 -20.39 15.26
C LYS A 16 -24.42 -19.35 16.15
N SER A 17 -24.03 -18.09 16.08
CA SER A 17 -24.64 -17.00 16.87
C SER A 17 -26.11 -16.81 16.50
N VAL A 18 -26.43 -16.68 15.21
CA VAL A 18 -27.81 -16.55 14.70
C VAL A 18 -28.67 -17.75 15.13
N ALA A 19 -28.16 -18.98 14.96
CA ALA A 19 -28.89 -20.18 15.36
C ALA A 19 -29.13 -20.25 16.87
N THR A 20 -28.11 -19.94 17.68
CA THR A 20 -28.21 -19.96 19.15
C THR A 20 -29.22 -18.93 19.68
N ILE A 21 -29.24 -17.73 19.09
CA ILE A 21 -30.21 -16.68 19.43
C ILE A 21 -31.63 -17.13 19.06
N LEU A 22 -31.89 -17.43 17.78
CA LEU A 22 -33.23 -17.73 17.29
C LEU A 22 -33.83 -18.99 17.93
N SER A 23 -33.01 -19.98 18.28
CA SER A 23 -33.45 -21.21 18.94
C SER A 23 -33.51 -21.10 20.48
N ARG A 24 -33.07 -19.98 21.08
CA ARG A 24 -32.80 -19.85 22.52
C ARG A 24 -31.96 -21.01 23.06
N ASN A 25 -30.91 -21.35 22.33
CA ASN A 25 -30.01 -22.50 22.54
C ASN A 25 -30.67 -23.90 22.47
N ASN A 26 -31.97 -24.01 22.16
CA ASN A 26 -32.66 -25.29 21.90
C ASN A 26 -32.56 -25.70 20.42
N LEU A 27 -31.38 -26.17 20.01
CA LEU A 27 -31.09 -26.58 18.63
C LEU A 27 -30.48 -27.99 18.54
N ARG A 28 -30.68 -28.63 17.39
CA ARG A 28 -30.00 -29.87 17.01
C ARG A 28 -28.84 -29.54 16.06
N VAL A 29 -27.64 -29.96 16.41
CA VAL A 29 -26.48 -29.87 15.51
C VAL A 29 -26.42 -31.11 14.61
N ARG A 30 -26.14 -30.89 13.31
CA ARG A 30 -25.82 -31.91 12.30
C ARG A 30 -24.57 -31.47 11.56
N ASP A 31 -23.69 -32.40 11.23
CA ASP A 31 -22.52 -32.08 10.40
C ASP A 31 -22.94 -31.86 8.94
N GLY A 32 -22.36 -30.83 8.31
CA GLY A 32 -22.37 -30.66 6.87
C GLY A 32 -21.29 -31.51 6.21
N ARG A 33 -21.06 -31.34 4.91
CA ARG A 33 -19.96 -32.05 4.21
C ARG A 33 -18.61 -31.36 4.41
N SER A 34 -18.59 -30.05 4.64
CA SER A 34 -17.40 -29.34 5.12
C SER A 34 -17.23 -29.55 6.63
N ARG A 35 -16.00 -29.85 7.06
CA ARG A 35 -15.62 -30.02 8.48
C ARG A 35 -15.92 -28.79 9.34
N TYR A 36 -15.91 -27.60 8.75
CA TYR A 36 -16.03 -26.32 9.45
C TYR A 36 -17.46 -25.76 9.44
N ASN A 37 -18.29 -26.16 8.48
CA ASN A 37 -19.62 -25.60 8.23
C ASN A 37 -20.69 -26.59 8.72
N ARG A 38 -21.09 -26.45 9.98
CA ARG A 38 -22.16 -27.26 10.58
C ARG A 38 -23.55 -26.79 10.15
N ILE A 39 -24.56 -27.61 10.42
CA ILE A 39 -25.97 -27.33 10.22
C ILE A 39 -26.65 -27.33 11.59
N PHE A 40 -27.40 -26.27 11.89
CA PHE A 40 -28.16 -26.09 13.13
C PHE A 40 -29.65 -26.14 12.81
N GLU A 41 -30.36 -27.14 13.32
CA GLU A 41 -31.79 -27.34 13.08
C GLU A 41 -32.63 -27.02 14.32
N PHE A 42 -33.68 -26.22 14.15
CA PHE A 42 -34.65 -25.87 15.19
C PHE A 42 -35.96 -25.40 14.56
N ASP A 43 -37.05 -25.38 15.33
CA ASP A 43 -38.32 -24.80 14.89
C ASP A 43 -38.43 -23.33 15.34
N TYR A 44 -38.97 -22.48 14.47
CA TYR A 44 -39.14 -21.04 14.71
C TYR A 44 -40.40 -20.53 13.99
N ALA A 45 -40.88 -19.34 14.35
CA ALA A 45 -42.04 -18.71 13.72
C ALA A 45 -41.65 -17.40 13.02
N ILE A 46 -41.82 -17.34 11.70
CA ILE A 46 -41.57 -16.14 10.89
C ILE A 46 -42.92 -15.57 10.46
N ARG A 47 -43.29 -14.38 10.94
CA ARG A 47 -44.57 -13.71 10.66
C ARG A 47 -45.80 -14.63 10.90
N GLY A 48 -45.73 -15.45 11.96
CA GLY A 48 -46.77 -16.44 12.30
C GLY A 48 -46.71 -17.75 11.50
N GLN A 49 -45.92 -17.85 10.43
CA GLN A 49 -45.67 -19.09 9.72
C GLN A 49 -44.72 -19.98 10.54
N SER A 50 -45.15 -21.21 10.84
CA SER A 50 -44.27 -22.22 11.44
C SER A 50 -43.22 -22.67 10.42
N CYS A 51 -41.95 -22.57 10.81
CA CYS A 51 -40.78 -22.84 9.99
C CYS A 51 -39.84 -23.81 10.71
N ARG A 52 -39.35 -24.82 9.99
CA ARG A 52 -38.21 -25.64 10.42
C ARG A 52 -36.95 -25.05 9.81
N MET A 53 -36.16 -24.40 10.65
CA MET A 53 -34.92 -23.72 10.29
C MET A 53 -33.80 -24.74 10.13
N ALA A 54 -32.99 -24.60 9.10
CA ALA A 54 -31.70 -25.26 8.93
C ALA A 54 -30.65 -24.18 8.65
N VAL A 55 -29.90 -23.77 9.67
CA VAL A 55 -28.89 -22.71 9.57
C VAL A 55 -27.51 -23.32 9.29
N THR A 56 -26.82 -22.83 8.27
CA THR A 56 -25.43 -23.18 7.97
C THR A 56 -24.68 -21.93 7.49
N SER A 57 -23.44 -22.07 7.01
CA SER A 57 -22.65 -20.94 6.51
C SER A 57 -21.81 -21.28 5.30
N VAL A 58 -21.36 -20.24 4.60
CA VAL A 58 -20.15 -20.26 3.76
C VAL A 58 -18.91 -19.90 4.62
N THR A 59 -17.82 -19.46 3.97
CA THR A 59 -16.58 -19.00 4.61
C THR A 59 -16.05 -17.78 3.85
N GLY A 60 -16.79 -16.67 3.91
CA GLY A 60 -16.65 -15.56 2.94
C GLY A 60 -17.14 -15.99 1.55
N HIS A 61 -16.59 -15.39 0.49
CA HIS A 61 -16.92 -15.74 -0.91
C HIS A 61 -16.92 -17.25 -1.16
N LEU A 62 -18.01 -17.72 -1.76
CA LEU A 62 -18.19 -19.10 -2.21
C LEU A 62 -17.58 -19.31 -3.60
N MET A 63 -17.53 -18.26 -4.42
CA MET A 63 -16.99 -18.28 -5.77
C MET A 63 -15.74 -17.42 -5.93
N GLU A 64 -14.98 -17.70 -6.99
CA GLU A 64 -13.88 -16.88 -7.48
C GLU A 64 -14.17 -16.49 -8.94
N MET A 65 -13.78 -15.27 -9.32
CA MET A 65 -13.82 -14.82 -10.71
C MET A 65 -12.42 -14.90 -11.32
N ASP A 66 -12.30 -15.54 -12.47
CA ASP A 66 -11.04 -15.64 -13.22
C ASP A 66 -11.33 -15.77 -14.72
N PHE A 67 -10.31 -15.63 -15.55
CA PHE A 67 -10.43 -15.84 -16.98
C PHE A 67 -10.66 -17.32 -17.34
N ASP A 68 -11.17 -17.56 -18.56
CA ASP A 68 -11.14 -18.88 -19.18
C ASP A 68 -9.73 -19.49 -19.19
N ASP A 69 -9.65 -20.82 -19.16
CA ASP A 69 -8.38 -21.55 -18.98
C ASP A 69 -7.37 -21.32 -20.11
N ARG A 70 -7.83 -20.86 -21.27
CA ARG A 70 -7.01 -20.43 -22.41
C ARG A 70 -6.27 -19.10 -22.19
N TYR A 71 -6.69 -18.26 -21.25
CA TYR A 71 -6.08 -16.96 -20.91
C TYR A 71 -5.39 -16.94 -19.54
N ARG A 72 -5.64 -17.93 -18.69
CA ARG A 72 -5.07 -18.05 -17.33
C ARG A 72 -3.53 -18.06 -17.31
N LYS A 73 -2.89 -18.75 -18.27
CA LYS A 73 -1.42 -18.82 -18.32
C LYS A 73 -0.84 -17.50 -18.84
N TRP A 74 0.16 -16.97 -18.14
CA TRP A 74 0.75 -15.65 -18.43
C TRP A 74 1.32 -15.48 -19.84
N HIS A 75 1.69 -16.58 -20.52
CA HIS A 75 2.23 -16.58 -21.88
C HIS A 75 1.29 -17.25 -22.91
N SER A 76 0.00 -17.40 -22.60
CA SER A 76 -0.99 -18.01 -23.52
C SER A 76 -1.73 -17.00 -24.40
N CYS A 77 -1.60 -15.71 -24.13
CA CYS A 77 -2.26 -14.60 -24.81
C CYS A 77 -1.42 -13.33 -24.71
N ASP A 78 -1.71 -12.32 -25.54
CA ASP A 78 -1.19 -10.98 -25.31
C ASP A 78 -1.96 -10.35 -24.13
N PRO A 79 -1.33 -9.65 -23.17
CA PRO A 79 -2.06 -9.02 -22.07
C PRO A 79 -3.14 -8.02 -22.51
N ALA A 80 -3.09 -7.45 -23.73
CA ALA A 80 -4.17 -6.63 -24.28
C ALA A 80 -5.47 -7.41 -24.56
N ASP A 81 -5.38 -8.73 -24.78
CA ASP A 81 -6.54 -9.59 -25.03
C ASP A 81 -7.41 -9.74 -23.76
N LEU A 82 -6.82 -9.55 -22.57
CA LEU A 82 -7.49 -9.72 -21.28
C LEU A 82 -8.60 -8.68 -21.04
N TYR A 83 -8.60 -7.56 -21.75
CA TYR A 83 -9.71 -6.60 -21.74
C TYR A 83 -11.00 -7.17 -22.38
N HIS A 84 -10.88 -8.16 -23.26
CA HIS A 84 -12.02 -8.79 -23.96
C HIS A 84 -12.15 -10.30 -23.67
N ALA A 85 -11.20 -10.89 -22.94
CA ALA A 85 -11.25 -12.30 -22.58
C ALA A 85 -12.52 -12.62 -21.75
N PRO A 86 -13.25 -13.71 -22.04
CA PRO A 86 -14.31 -14.18 -21.16
C PRO A 86 -13.78 -14.47 -19.75
N VAL A 87 -14.54 -14.01 -18.76
CA VAL A 87 -14.38 -14.32 -17.34
C VAL A 87 -15.48 -15.28 -16.90
N LYS A 88 -15.16 -16.14 -15.93
CA LYS A 88 -16.08 -17.11 -15.34
C LYS A 88 -16.03 -16.99 -13.82
N LYS A 89 -17.20 -17.01 -13.18
CA LYS A 89 -17.31 -17.33 -11.76
C LYS A 89 -17.34 -18.86 -11.60
N PHE A 90 -16.62 -19.38 -10.63
CA PHE A 90 -16.60 -20.81 -10.31
C PHE A 90 -16.36 -21.02 -8.81
N VAL A 91 -16.83 -22.14 -8.26
CA VAL A 91 -16.51 -22.53 -6.88
C VAL A 91 -15.12 -23.19 -6.85
N PRO A 92 -14.16 -22.68 -6.07
CA PRO A 92 -12.82 -23.27 -5.97
C PRO A 92 -12.86 -24.62 -5.24
N HIS A 93 -11.82 -25.44 -5.44
CA HIS A 93 -11.84 -26.86 -5.05
C HIS A 93 -12.05 -27.09 -3.55
N ASP A 94 -11.48 -26.22 -2.71
CA ASP A 94 -11.63 -26.23 -1.25
C ASP A 94 -13.06 -25.94 -0.76
N LYS A 95 -13.87 -25.26 -1.57
CA LYS A 95 -15.26 -24.88 -1.24
C LYS A 95 -16.32 -25.79 -1.86
N ILE A 96 -15.92 -26.82 -2.62
CA ILE A 96 -16.84 -27.81 -3.22
C ILE A 96 -17.72 -28.49 -2.16
N ASP A 97 -17.18 -28.78 -0.97
CA ASP A 97 -17.97 -29.39 0.12
C ASP A 97 -19.02 -28.45 0.72
N ILE A 98 -18.75 -27.14 0.72
CA ILE A 98 -19.72 -26.12 1.10
C ILE A 98 -20.84 -26.07 0.05
N LYS A 99 -20.48 -25.93 -1.24
CA LYS A 99 -21.42 -25.97 -2.38
C LYS A 99 -22.35 -27.18 -2.31
N ARG A 100 -21.77 -28.38 -2.16
CA ARG A 100 -22.51 -29.65 -2.09
C ARG A 100 -23.46 -29.72 -0.89
N THR A 101 -23.09 -29.11 0.25
CA THR A 101 -23.98 -28.98 1.42
C THR A 101 -25.15 -28.03 1.12
N LEU A 102 -24.88 -26.89 0.47
CA LEU A 102 -25.93 -25.93 0.07
C LEU A 102 -26.92 -26.53 -0.93
N GLU A 103 -26.43 -27.26 -1.94
CA GLU A 103 -27.24 -27.98 -2.95
C GLU A 103 -28.19 -28.99 -2.29
N GLU A 104 -27.67 -29.81 -1.36
CA GLU A 104 -28.46 -30.83 -0.65
C GLU A 104 -29.56 -30.21 0.22
N GLU A 105 -29.25 -29.13 0.95
CA GLU A 105 -30.25 -28.47 1.80
C GLU A 105 -31.24 -27.61 0.99
N ALA A 106 -30.81 -27.02 -0.13
CA ALA A 106 -31.67 -26.29 -1.07
C ALA A 106 -32.72 -27.19 -1.71
N SER A 107 -32.34 -28.41 -2.13
CA SER A 107 -33.24 -29.40 -2.76
C SER A 107 -34.45 -29.79 -1.89
N ARG A 108 -34.34 -29.61 -0.56
CA ARG A 108 -35.34 -30.01 0.45
C ARG A 108 -36.10 -28.83 1.04
N SER A 109 -35.65 -27.61 0.77
CA SER A 109 -36.17 -26.38 1.40
C SER A 109 -37.10 -25.64 0.45
N GLN A 110 -38.04 -24.87 1.00
CA GLN A 110 -38.96 -24.05 0.22
C GLN A 110 -38.49 -22.59 0.19
N TRP A 111 -37.86 -22.14 1.29
CA TRP A 111 -37.34 -20.78 1.43
C TRP A 111 -35.82 -20.81 1.65
N LEU A 112 -35.14 -19.79 1.13
CA LEU A 112 -33.73 -19.48 1.40
C LEU A 112 -33.66 -18.10 2.07
N VAL A 113 -33.12 -18.04 3.29
CA VAL A 113 -32.90 -16.79 4.04
C VAL A 113 -31.40 -16.52 4.16
N LEU A 114 -31.00 -15.34 3.69
CA LEU A 114 -29.61 -14.91 3.59
C LEU A 114 -29.24 -14.08 4.84
N TRP A 115 -28.30 -14.60 5.63
CA TRP A 115 -27.78 -14.07 6.91
C TRP A 115 -26.31 -13.67 6.80
N LEU A 116 -25.91 -13.16 5.64
CA LEU A 116 -24.56 -12.65 5.40
C LEU A 116 -24.44 -11.24 5.99
N ASP A 117 -23.23 -10.71 6.12
CA ASP A 117 -23.04 -9.36 6.65
C ASP A 117 -23.71 -8.35 5.67
N CYS A 118 -24.19 -7.19 6.15
CA CYS A 118 -25.19 -6.39 5.43
C CYS A 118 -24.62 -5.27 4.54
N ASP A 119 -23.34 -5.36 4.20
CA ASP A 119 -22.62 -4.53 3.24
C ASP A 119 -22.81 -4.99 1.79
N ARG A 120 -22.04 -4.41 0.86
CA ARG A 120 -22.07 -4.78 -0.57
C ARG A 120 -21.43 -6.14 -0.83
N GLU A 121 -20.33 -6.48 -0.15
CA GLU A 121 -19.66 -7.78 -0.34
C GLU A 121 -20.53 -8.94 0.17
N GLY A 122 -21.10 -8.82 1.37
CA GLY A 122 -22.05 -9.80 1.90
C GLY A 122 -23.29 -9.97 1.02
N GLU A 123 -23.75 -8.92 0.34
CA GLU A 123 -24.80 -9.02 -0.67
C GLU A 123 -24.34 -9.75 -1.96
N ASN A 124 -23.12 -9.52 -2.45
CA ASN A 124 -22.56 -10.31 -3.56
C ASN A 124 -22.42 -11.79 -3.19
N ILE A 125 -21.88 -12.11 -2.01
CA ILE A 125 -21.78 -13.50 -1.52
C ILE A 125 -23.18 -14.11 -1.38
N ALA A 126 -24.19 -13.31 -1.01
CA ALA A 126 -25.58 -13.76 -0.97
C ALA A 126 -26.08 -14.19 -2.36
N PHE A 127 -25.71 -13.49 -3.43
CA PHE A 127 -26.04 -13.89 -4.79
C PHE A 127 -25.23 -15.10 -5.29
N GLU A 128 -23.97 -15.28 -4.85
CA GLU A 128 -23.21 -16.53 -5.09
C GLU A 128 -23.92 -17.75 -4.46
N VAL A 129 -24.47 -17.60 -3.24
CA VAL A 129 -25.29 -18.64 -2.58
C VAL A 129 -26.60 -18.87 -3.32
N VAL A 130 -27.29 -17.80 -3.76
CA VAL A 130 -28.53 -17.90 -4.55
C VAL A 130 -28.29 -18.68 -5.85
N GLU A 131 -27.20 -18.41 -6.57
CA GLU A 131 -26.85 -19.10 -7.81
C GLU A 131 -26.71 -20.62 -7.59
N VAL A 132 -25.95 -21.03 -6.57
CA VAL A 132 -25.77 -22.45 -6.21
C VAL A 132 -27.08 -23.11 -5.78
N CYS A 133 -27.88 -22.46 -4.94
CA CYS A 133 -29.12 -23.03 -4.43
C CYS A 133 -30.21 -23.13 -5.51
N CYS A 134 -30.37 -22.09 -6.34
CA CYS A 134 -31.40 -22.04 -7.39
C CYS A 134 -31.08 -22.95 -8.58
N ALA A 135 -29.80 -23.26 -8.83
CA ALA A 135 -29.40 -24.25 -9.82
C ALA A 135 -29.98 -25.67 -9.54
N VAL A 136 -30.24 -25.98 -8.26
CA VAL A 136 -30.85 -27.27 -7.83
C VAL A 136 -32.35 -27.13 -7.56
N ASN A 137 -32.79 -25.98 -7.04
CA ASN A 137 -34.20 -25.72 -6.76
C ASN A 137 -34.63 -24.31 -7.22
N PRO A 138 -35.06 -24.15 -8.49
CA PRO A 138 -35.53 -22.87 -9.01
C PRO A 138 -36.80 -22.32 -8.33
N GLY A 139 -37.50 -23.15 -7.54
CA GLY A 139 -38.72 -22.76 -6.81
C GLY A 139 -38.46 -22.13 -5.43
N LEU A 140 -37.21 -21.89 -5.04
CA LEU A 140 -36.87 -21.30 -3.75
C LEU A 140 -37.39 -19.86 -3.61
N VAL A 141 -38.12 -19.60 -2.52
CA VAL A 141 -38.48 -18.22 -2.15
C VAL A 141 -37.28 -17.56 -1.45
N LEU A 142 -36.71 -16.55 -2.12
CA LEU A 142 -35.53 -15.83 -1.65
C LEU A 142 -35.87 -14.71 -0.66
N TRP A 143 -35.20 -14.71 0.48
CA TRP A 143 -35.32 -13.70 1.53
C TRP A 143 -33.94 -13.26 2.03
N ARG A 144 -33.85 -12.01 2.47
CA ARG A 144 -32.67 -11.39 3.05
C ARG A 144 -33.00 -10.90 4.46
N ALA A 145 -32.24 -11.38 5.44
CA ALA A 145 -32.22 -10.79 6.78
C ALA A 145 -31.30 -9.56 6.75
N ARG A 146 -31.72 -8.46 7.39
CA ARG A 146 -30.94 -7.23 7.54
C ARG A 146 -30.73 -6.98 9.03
N PHE A 147 -29.47 -6.92 9.45
CA PHE A 147 -29.03 -6.78 10.84
C PHE A 147 -27.72 -5.99 10.87
N SER A 148 -27.44 -5.34 11.98
CA SER A 148 -26.22 -4.56 12.24
C SER A 148 -25.46 -4.98 13.49
N ALA A 149 -26.01 -5.92 14.28
CA ALA A 149 -25.36 -6.48 15.47
C ALA A 149 -25.80 -7.94 15.70
N LEU A 150 -24.89 -8.78 16.20
CA LEU A 150 -25.20 -10.18 16.55
C LEU A 150 -25.79 -10.29 17.96
N ILE A 151 -26.92 -9.63 18.20
CA ILE A 151 -27.61 -9.55 19.50
C ILE A 151 -29.07 -10.02 19.40
N GLU A 152 -29.66 -10.42 20.54
CA GLU A 152 -31.00 -11.04 20.58
C GLU A 152 -32.09 -10.19 19.90
N ARG A 153 -32.17 -8.89 20.24
CA ARG A 153 -33.13 -7.94 19.64
C ARG A 153 -33.00 -7.89 18.12
N ASP A 154 -31.80 -7.56 17.63
CA ASP A 154 -31.55 -7.25 16.21
C ASP A 154 -31.75 -8.49 15.32
N ILE A 155 -31.34 -9.67 15.79
CA ILE A 155 -31.53 -10.94 15.06
C ILE A 155 -33.00 -11.40 15.06
N HIS A 156 -33.76 -11.21 16.15
CA HIS A 156 -35.19 -11.48 16.14
C HIS A 156 -35.96 -10.49 15.25
N GLU A 157 -35.63 -9.20 15.29
CA GLU A 157 -36.20 -8.18 14.41
C GLU A 157 -35.90 -8.48 12.94
N ALA A 158 -34.66 -8.82 12.59
CA ALA A 158 -34.25 -9.24 11.25
C ALA A 158 -35.04 -10.46 10.74
N ALA A 159 -35.26 -11.46 11.61
CA ALA A 159 -36.02 -12.66 11.26
C ALA A 159 -37.51 -12.40 11.01
N GLN A 160 -38.11 -11.39 11.65
CA GLN A 160 -39.48 -10.95 11.35
C GLN A 160 -39.52 -9.92 10.20
N GLY A 161 -38.44 -9.17 10.00
CA GLY A 161 -38.27 -8.06 9.06
C GLY A 161 -37.77 -8.43 7.66
N LEU A 162 -37.73 -9.72 7.30
CA LEU A 162 -37.19 -10.20 6.01
C LEU A 162 -37.62 -9.40 4.78
N VAL A 163 -36.64 -9.05 3.96
CA VAL A 163 -36.78 -8.31 2.68
C VAL A 163 -36.29 -9.16 1.49
N ARG A 164 -36.30 -8.63 0.26
CA ARG A 164 -35.65 -9.28 -0.89
C ARG A 164 -34.16 -8.92 -0.96
N PRO A 165 -33.28 -9.83 -1.43
CA PRO A 165 -31.89 -9.49 -1.68
C PRO A 165 -31.74 -8.46 -2.81
N ASN A 166 -30.74 -7.58 -2.72
CA ASN A 166 -30.54 -6.45 -3.62
C ASN A 166 -29.49 -6.77 -4.71
N LYS A 167 -29.95 -7.10 -5.92
CA LYS A 167 -29.06 -7.43 -7.03
C LYS A 167 -28.15 -6.27 -7.47
N LEU A 168 -28.57 -5.00 -7.26
CA LEU A 168 -27.76 -3.84 -7.64
C LEU A 168 -26.46 -3.72 -6.83
N PHE A 169 -26.50 -4.08 -5.54
CA PHE A 169 -25.29 -4.11 -4.69
C PHE A 169 -24.33 -5.21 -5.15
N ALA A 170 -24.85 -6.40 -5.44
CA ALA A 170 -24.03 -7.49 -5.98
C ALA A 170 -23.47 -7.17 -7.38
N ASP A 171 -24.23 -6.49 -8.24
CA ASP A 171 -23.75 -6.06 -9.56
C ASP A 171 -22.67 -4.97 -9.49
N ALA A 172 -22.69 -4.10 -8.48
CA ALA A 172 -21.61 -3.13 -8.25
C ALA A 172 -20.30 -3.82 -7.83
N VAL A 173 -20.38 -4.83 -6.96
CA VAL A 173 -19.23 -5.67 -6.58
C VAL A 173 -18.73 -6.50 -7.75
N ASP A 174 -19.61 -7.12 -8.54
CA ASP A 174 -19.25 -7.83 -9.77
C ASP A 174 -18.45 -6.92 -10.73
N ALA A 175 -18.92 -5.69 -10.95
CA ALA A 175 -18.20 -4.71 -11.78
C ALA A 175 -16.81 -4.43 -11.21
N ARG A 176 -16.71 -4.12 -9.91
CA ARG A 176 -15.44 -3.85 -9.23
C ARG A 176 -14.47 -5.03 -9.38
N GLN A 177 -14.93 -6.25 -9.10
CA GLN A 177 -14.12 -7.47 -9.21
C GLN A 177 -13.60 -7.69 -10.64
N GLU A 178 -14.46 -7.52 -11.66
CA GLU A 178 -14.08 -7.70 -13.06
C GLU A 178 -13.13 -6.60 -13.56
N ILE A 179 -13.37 -5.34 -13.19
CA ILE A 179 -12.49 -4.19 -13.47
C ILE A 179 -11.11 -4.41 -12.85
N ASP A 180 -11.06 -4.73 -11.55
CA ASP A 180 -9.82 -4.98 -10.80
C ASP A 180 -9.04 -6.17 -11.40
N LEU A 181 -9.74 -7.26 -11.77
CA LEU A 181 -9.15 -8.44 -12.41
C LEU A 181 -8.55 -8.11 -13.79
N ARG A 182 -9.32 -7.46 -14.67
CA ARG A 182 -8.91 -7.17 -16.05
C ARG A 182 -7.75 -6.19 -16.11
N ILE A 183 -7.87 -5.06 -15.42
CA ILE A 183 -6.81 -4.04 -15.37
C ILE A 183 -5.58 -4.62 -14.67
N GLY A 184 -5.79 -5.20 -13.47
CA GLY A 184 -4.71 -5.73 -12.65
C GLY A 184 -3.91 -6.80 -13.37
N ALA A 185 -4.56 -7.78 -13.98
CA ALA A 185 -3.88 -8.83 -14.73
C ALA A 185 -3.13 -8.29 -15.97
N SER A 186 -3.72 -7.34 -16.71
CA SER A 186 -3.11 -6.77 -17.92
C SER A 186 -1.81 -6.03 -17.61
N PHE A 187 -1.85 -5.05 -16.70
CA PHE A 187 -0.68 -4.28 -16.31
C PHE A 187 0.33 -5.12 -15.52
N THR A 188 -0.10 -5.99 -14.59
CA THR A 188 0.80 -6.88 -13.84
C THR A 188 1.62 -7.77 -14.77
N ARG A 189 0.97 -8.45 -15.75
CA ARG A 189 1.68 -9.31 -16.71
C ARG A 189 2.64 -8.50 -17.56
N PHE A 190 2.19 -7.36 -18.10
CA PHE A 190 3.03 -6.46 -18.89
C PHE A 190 4.28 -6.01 -18.15
N GLN A 191 4.14 -5.35 -16.99
CA GLN A 191 5.28 -4.78 -16.28
C GLN A 191 6.19 -5.86 -15.66
N THR A 192 5.62 -6.97 -15.17
CA THR A 192 6.44 -8.08 -14.67
C THR A 192 7.25 -8.73 -15.80
N MET A 193 6.64 -9.02 -16.96
CA MET A 193 7.37 -9.62 -18.08
C MET A 193 8.39 -8.67 -18.69
N LEU A 194 8.10 -7.36 -18.73
CA LEU A 194 9.03 -6.34 -19.22
C LEU A 194 10.25 -6.18 -18.32
N LEU A 195 10.04 -6.08 -17.00
CA LEU A 195 11.08 -5.66 -16.06
C LEU A 195 11.88 -6.83 -15.47
N LYS A 196 11.26 -8.01 -15.26
CA LYS A 196 11.93 -9.19 -14.69
C LYS A 196 13.03 -9.76 -15.58
N ASP A 197 12.88 -9.61 -16.90
CA ASP A 197 13.92 -10.01 -17.86
C ASP A 197 14.99 -8.90 -18.04
N ALA A 198 14.65 -7.64 -17.74
CA ALA A 198 15.51 -6.48 -17.98
C ALA A 198 16.39 -6.05 -16.80
N PHE A 199 15.99 -6.32 -15.55
CA PHE A 199 16.66 -5.84 -14.33
C PHE A 199 16.92 -6.93 -13.30
N VAL A 200 17.96 -6.76 -12.48
CA VAL A 200 18.16 -7.55 -11.26
C VAL A 200 17.46 -6.78 -10.13
N VAL A 201 16.36 -7.35 -9.63
CA VAL A 201 15.53 -6.73 -8.59
C VAL A 201 15.51 -7.66 -7.38
N ASP A 202 16.56 -7.55 -6.57
CA ASP A 202 16.73 -8.33 -5.34
C ASP A 202 15.78 -7.82 -4.24
N LEU A 203 14.50 -8.20 -4.32
CA LEU A 203 13.59 -8.09 -3.17
C LEU A 203 13.91 -9.22 -2.19
N ALA A 204 14.06 -8.86 -0.91
CA ALA A 204 14.60 -9.75 0.11
C ALA A 204 13.81 -11.06 0.27
N GLY A 205 14.46 -12.20 -0.04
CA GLY A 205 14.15 -13.49 0.59
C GLY A 205 13.85 -14.67 -0.33
N ASP A 206 13.26 -14.49 -1.51
CA ASP A 206 12.90 -15.62 -2.40
C ASP A 206 12.98 -15.29 -3.90
N ASP A 207 14.12 -15.65 -4.50
CA ASP A 207 14.56 -15.36 -5.87
C ASP A 207 13.67 -16.00 -6.98
N ARG A 208 12.59 -16.69 -6.62
CA ARG A 208 11.82 -17.54 -7.54
C ARG A 208 10.55 -16.92 -8.09
N ASN A 209 9.92 -15.97 -7.39
CA ASN A 209 8.57 -15.49 -7.75
C ASN A 209 8.33 -13.98 -7.59
N LEU A 210 9.30 -13.14 -7.94
CA LEU A 210 9.03 -11.70 -8.09
C LEU A 210 7.91 -11.47 -9.11
N VAL A 211 6.81 -10.89 -8.63
CA VAL A 211 5.61 -10.47 -9.37
C VAL A 211 5.39 -8.99 -9.07
N LEU A 212 5.52 -8.17 -10.11
CA LEU A 212 5.28 -6.73 -10.04
C LEU A 212 3.79 -6.49 -10.29
N SER A 213 2.99 -6.49 -9.24
CA SER A 213 1.55 -6.25 -9.30
C SER A 213 1.19 -4.80 -9.64
N TYR A 214 0.24 -4.61 -10.54
CA TYR A 214 -0.50 -3.36 -10.70
C TYR A 214 -1.93 -3.58 -10.21
N GLY A 215 -2.52 -2.55 -9.58
CA GLY A 215 -3.94 -2.54 -9.23
C GLY A 215 -4.49 -1.11 -9.30
N PRO A 216 -5.70 -0.89 -9.85
CA PRO A 216 -6.21 0.45 -10.16
C PRO A 216 -6.42 1.35 -8.94
N CYS A 217 -6.62 0.82 -7.73
CA CYS A 217 -6.59 1.61 -6.48
C CYS A 217 -5.25 1.50 -5.73
N GLN A 218 -4.51 0.40 -5.91
CA GLN A 218 -3.20 0.20 -5.29
C GLN A 218 -2.20 1.25 -5.79
N PHE A 219 -2.18 1.49 -7.11
CA PHE A 219 -1.23 2.38 -7.75
C PHE A 219 -1.40 3.86 -7.35
N PRO A 220 -2.61 4.45 -7.30
CA PRO A 220 -2.76 5.80 -6.77
C PRO A 220 -2.55 5.93 -5.26
N THR A 221 -2.78 4.86 -4.49
CA THR A 221 -2.40 4.84 -3.05
C THR A 221 -0.88 4.92 -2.87
N LEU A 222 -0.10 4.28 -3.76
CA LEU A 222 1.35 4.46 -3.82
C LEU A 222 1.73 5.87 -4.27
N GLY A 223 0.96 6.43 -5.21
CA GLY A 223 1.08 7.81 -5.69
C GLY A 223 1.20 8.82 -4.56
N PHE A 224 0.28 8.83 -3.59
CA PHE A 224 0.34 9.74 -2.44
C PHE A 224 1.64 9.60 -1.60
N ILE A 225 2.17 8.39 -1.47
CA ILE A 225 3.40 8.12 -0.70
C ILE A 225 4.62 8.66 -1.46
N VAL A 226 4.68 8.44 -2.77
CA VAL A 226 5.77 8.93 -3.65
C VAL A 226 5.70 10.46 -3.79
N GLU A 227 4.50 11.03 -3.95
CA GLU A 227 4.27 12.48 -4.02
C GLU A 227 4.78 13.19 -2.76
N ARG A 228 4.39 12.74 -1.57
CA ARG A 228 4.93 13.29 -0.30
C ARG A 228 6.45 13.10 -0.21
N TYR A 229 6.99 11.99 -0.70
CA TYR A 229 8.43 11.78 -0.70
C TYR A 229 9.16 12.78 -1.61
N TRP A 230 8.63 13.05 -2.81
CA TRP A 230 9.16 14.06 -3.73
C TRP A 230 8.98 15.49 -3.20
N GLU A 231 7.85 15.84 -2.60
CA GLU A 231 7.66 17.12 -1.88
C GLU A 231 8.77 17.35 -0.84
N ILE A 232 9.18 16.29 -0.13
CA ILE A 232 10.26 16.35 0.87
C ILE A 232 11.64 16.46 0.23
N GLN A 233 11.90 15.76 -0.89
CA GLN A 233 13.21 15.82 -1.58
C GLN A 233 13.41 17.14 -2.33
N ALA A 234 12.34 17.73 -2.88
CA ALA A 234 12.38 18.98 -3.64
C ALA A 234 12.31 20.24 -2.77
N HIS A 235 12.11 20.11 -1.46
CA HIS A 235 12.06 21.25 -0.53
C HIS A 235 13.45 21.86 -0.36
N GLU A 236 13.64 23.07 -0.88
CA GLU A 236 14.80 23.91 -0.58
C GLU A 236 14.53 24.71 0.71
N PRO A 237 15.35 24.56 1.77
CA PRO A 237 15.12 25.27 3.03
C PRO A 237 15.46 26.76 2.91
N GLU A 238 14.48 27.62 3.18
CA GLU A 238 14.61 29.08 3.17
C GLU A 238 14.74 29.61 4.60
N GLU A 239 15.68 30.53 4.85
CA GLU A 239 15.81 31.23 6.12
C GLU A 239 14.73 32.31 6.27
N PHE A 240 14.16 32.44 7.46
CA PHE A 240 13.21 33.48 7.80
C PHE A 240 13.48 34.05 9.19
N TRP A 241 13.07 35.30 9.40
CA TRP A 241 13.21 36.00 10.67
C TRP A 241 11.83 36.39 11.23
N ALA A 242 11.64 36.16 12.52
CA ALA A 242 10.41 36.50 13.24
C ALA A 242 10.75 37.25 14.53
N ILE A 243 10.01 38.33 14.80
CA ILE A 243 10.15 39.06 16.06
C ILE A 243 9.36 38.30 17.14
N LYS A 244 10.06 37.83 18.15
CA LYS A 244 9.50 37.12 19.29
C LYS A 244 9.36 38.08 20.46
N CYS A 245 8.12 38.25 20.92
CA CYS A 245 7.77 39.09 22.05
C CYS A 245 7.17 38.23 23.16
N SER A 246 7.63 38.37 24.40
CA SER A 246 6.95 37.82 25.58
C SER A 246 7.02 38.76 26.78
N HIS A 247 6.02 38.66 27.65
CA HIS A 247 5.93 39.42 28.89
C HIS A 247 5.58 38.48 30.05
N THR A 248 6.41 38.51 31.07
CA THR A 248 6.29 37.72 32.30
C THR A 248 5.92 38.63 33.46
N SER A 249 4.88 38.23 34.19
CA SER A 249 4.34 38.89 35.38
C SER A 249 4.13 37.86 36.49
N GLU A 250 3.69 38.29 37.67
CA GLU A 250 3.30 37.39 38.76
C GLU A 250 2.15 36.43 38.38
N GLU A 251 1.28 36.82 37.44
CA GLU A 251 0.20 35.97 36.91
C GLU A 251 0.67 34.95 35.85
N GLY A 252 1.92 35.01 35.41
CA GLY A 252 2.52 34.12 34.40
C GLY A 252 3.10 34.84 33.18
N THR A 253 3.36 34.09 32.11
CA THR A 253 3.99 34.58 30.87
C THR A 253 3.04 34.53 29.69
N ALA A 254 2.84 35.66 29.01
CA ALA A 254 2.25 35.71 27.68
C ALA A 254 3.34 35.72 26.61
N THR A 255 3.23 34.85 25.61
CA THR A 255 4.02 34.91 24.37
C THR A 255 3.13 35.50 23.27
N PHE A 256 3.58 36.60 22.67
CA PHE A 256 2.86 37.32 21.63
C PHE A 256 3.46 36.98 20.26
N ASN A 257 2.63 36.44 19.38
CA ASN A 257 2.99 36.14 18.00
C ASN A 257 2.92 37.43 17.16
N TRP A 258 3.97 37.75 16.43
CA TRP A 258 4.00 38.88 15.51
C TRP A 258 2.97 38.70 14.39
N MET A 259 2.12 39.70 14.13
CA MET A 259 1.02 39.56 13.17
C MET A 259 1.46 39.48 11.70
N ARG A 260 2.71 39.85 11.37
CA ARG A 260 3.30 39.57 10.06
C ARG A 260 3.77 38.11 9.90
N GLY A 261 3.80 37.33 10.98
CA GLY A 261 4.36 35.99 11.00
C GLY A 261 5.89 36.03 10.97
N HIS A 262 6.47 35.97 9.77
CA HIS A 262 7.90 35.99 9.52
C HIS A 262 8.22 36.70 8.19
N ILE A 263 9.48 37.09 8.02
CA ILE A 263 9.99 37.77 6.82
C ILE A 263 11.23 37.02 6.31
N PHE A 264 11.33 36.83 4.98
CA PHE A 264 12.46 36.16 4.29
C PHE A 264 13.61 37.10 3.90
N ASP A 265 13.46 38.41 4.08
CA ASP A 265 14.56 39.37 3.94
C ASP A 265 15.09 39.80 5.32
N HIS A 266 16.36 39.48 5.58
CA HIS A 266 17.03 39.79 6.83
C HIS A 266 17.06 41.31 7.12
N THR A 267 17.29 42.13 6.09
CA THR A 267 17.45 43.59 6.25
C THR A 267 16.14 44.24 6.71
N CYS A 268 15.02 43.87 6.09
CA CYS A 268 13.68 44.32 6.46
C CYS A 268 13.32 43.87 7.89
N ALA A 269 13.63 42.60 8.23
CA ALA A 269 13.37 42.08 9.57
C ALA A 269 14.20 42.79 10.65
N VAL A 270 15.48 43.09 10.37
CA VAL A 270 16.36 43.87 11.26
C VAL A 270 15.87 45.31 11.42
N ILE A 271 15.51 46.00 10.34
CA ILE A 271 15.00 47.40 10.43
C ILE A 271 13.76 47.47 11.32
N ILE A 272 12.80 46.55 11.14
CA ILE A 272 11.57 46.54 11.95
C ILE A 272 11.88 46.16 13.41
N TYR A 273 12.80 45.23 13.63
CA TYR A 273 13.26 44.87 14.98
C TYR A 273 14.00 46.03 15.67
N GLU A 274 14.86 46.77 14.98
CA GLU A 274 15.54 47.96 15.52
C GLU A 274 14.54 49.04 15.94
N MET A 275 13.48 49.28 15.15
CA MET A 275 12.37 50.16 15.55
C MET A 275 11.72 49.68 16.85
N CYS A 276 11.42 48.39 16.97
CA CYS A 276 10.84 47.80 18.18
C CYS A 276 11.79 47.84 19.39
N VAL A 277 13.11 47.81 19.19
CA VAL A 277 14.11 47.95 20.27
C VAL A 277 14.31 49.41 20.69
N GLN A 278 14.18 50.37 19.77
CA GLN A 278 14.24 51.80 20.07
C GLN A 278 12.99 52.28 20.83
N GLU A 279 11.81 51.76 20.50
CA GLU A 279 10.54 52.07 21.17
C GLU A 279 9.87 50.80 21.74
N PRO A 280 10.46 50.16 22.78
CA PRO A 280 10.04 48.83 23.25
C PRO A 280 8.78 48.84 24.13
N THR A 281 8.16 49.99 24.38
CA THR A 281 6.95 50.08 25.19
C THR A 281 5.75 49.52 24.43
N ALA A 282 5.31 48.33 24.84
CA ALA A 282 4.09 47.73 24.34
C ALA A 282 2.87 48.47 24.91
N THR A 283 1.95 48.86 24.03
CA THR A 283 0.61 49.36 24.40
C THR A 283 -0.44 48.32 24.04
N VAL A 284 -1.30 47.95 24.99
CA VAL A 284 -2.43 47.05 24.74
C VAL A 284 -3.47 47.77 23.90
N LEU A 285 -3.62 47.34 22.65
CA LEU A 285 -4.55 47.92 21.67
C LEU A 285 -5.95 47.33 21.84
N ASN A 286 -6.02 46.03 22.17
CA ASN A 286 -7.27 45.28 22.18
C ASN A 286 -7.21 44.11 23.16
N VAL A 287 -8.36 43.82 23.79
CA VAL A 287 -8.58 42.61 24.58
C VAL A 287 -9.95 42.08 24.19
N ARG A 288 -10.01 40.84 23.68
CA ARG A 288 -11.24 40.19 23.24
C ARG A 288 -11.44 38.90 24.00
N ASP A 289 -12.54 38.82 24.73
CA ASP A 289 -13.00 37.60 25.39
C ASP A 289 -14.10 36.94 24.58
N HIS A 290 -13.90 35.67 24.24
CA HIS A 290 -14.87 34.86 23.50
C HIS A 290 -15.02 33.49 24.15
N GLN A 291 -16.24 33.13 24.53
CA GLN A 291 -16.56 31.73 24.80
C GLN A 291 -16.65 30.97 23.47
N ARG A 292 -15.89 29.89 23.34
CA ARG A 292 -16.00 28.95 22.23
C ARG A 292 -16.40 27.58 22.74
N PRO A 293 -17.39 26.90 22.13
CA PRO A 293 -17.59 25.48 22.32
C PRO A 293 -16.55 24.68 21.54
N LYS A 294 -16.08 23.58 22.11
CA LYS A 294 -15.47 22.48 21.37
C LYS A 294 -16.45 21.33 21.32
N TYR A 295 -16.94 21.03 20.12
CA TYR A 295 -17.91 19.95 19.92
C TYR A 295 -17.24 18.57 20.06
N PRO A 296 -17.96 17.56 20.58
CA PRO A 296 -17.50 16.18 20.52
C PRO A 296 -17.43 15.71 19.05
N PRO A 297 -16.74 14.59 18.75
CA PRO A 297 -16.72 14.04 17.41
C PRO A 297 -18.13 13.63 16.93
N TYR A 298 -18.30 13.58 15.61
CA TYR A 298 -19.43 12.90 14.97
C TYR A 298 -19.43 11.40 15.30
N PRO A 299 -20.59 10.72 15.25
CA PRO A 299 -20.68 9.27 15.36
C PRO A 299 -19.65 8.52 14.51
N LEU A 300 -19.11 7.45 15.08
CA LEU A 300 -17.92 6.77 14.56
C LEU A 300 -18.22 5.96 13.30
N ASN A 301 -17.62 6.32 12.17
CA ASN A 301 -17.59 5.49 10.96
C ASN A 301 -16.26 4.69 10.87
N THR A 302 -16.13 3.80 9.88
CA THR A 302 -14.93 2.96 9.72
C THR A 302 -13.65 3.77 9.58
N ILE A 303 -13.69 4.82 8.77
CA ILE A 303 -12.51 5.63 8.43
C ILE A 303 -12.00 6.37 9.67
N GLU A 304 -12.90 6.93 10.49
CA GLU A 304 -12.53 7.56 11.76
C GLU A 304 -12.06 6.54 12.82
N LEU A 305 -12.59 5.32 12.83
CA LEU A 305 -12.09 4.23 13.69
C LEU A 305 -10.64 3.90 13.34
N GLU A 306 -10.32 3.68 12.06
CA GLU A 306 -8.96 3.37 11.60
C GLU A 306 -7.99 4.53 11.87
N LYS A 307 -8.35 5.77 11.51
CA LYS A 307 -7.54 6.98 11.77
C LYS A 307 -7.24 7.15 13.26
N ARG A 308 -8.23 6.90 14.14
CA ARG A 308 -8.08 7.03 15.60
C ARG A 308 -7.27 5.88 16.21
N ALA A 309 -7.50 4.65 15.80
CA ALA A 309 -6.71 3.50 16.25
C ALA A 309 -5.23 3.62 15.84
N SER A 310 -4.97 4.11 14.62
CA SER A 310 -3.62 4.47 14.17
C SER A 310 -2.97 5.54 15.04
N ARG A 311 -3.64 6.70 15.22
CA ARG A 311 -3.11 7.82 16.02
C ARG A 311 -2.88 7.49 17.50
N TYR A 312 -3.83 6.81 18.14
CA TYR A 312 -3.81 6.60 19.59
C TYR A 312 -3.11 5.31 20.03
N PHE A 313 -3.17 4.27 19.21
CA PHE A 313 -2.67 2.93 19.58
C PHE A 313 -1.55 2.41 18.68
N ARG A 314 -1.19 3.13 17.60
CA ARG A 314 -0.26 2.70 16.54
C ARG A 314 -0.67 1.37 15.89
N MET A 315 -1.97 1.08 15.89
CA MET A 315 -2.53 -0.08 15.20
C MET A 315 -2.63 0.21 13.71
N SER A 316 -2.30 -0.77 12.85
CA SER A 316 -2.55 -0.62 11.42
C SER A 316 -4.05 -0.65 11.12
N SER A 317 -4.43 -0.08 9.97
CA SER A 317 -5.80 -0.12 9.45
C SER A 317 -6.32 -1.58 9.37
N GLU A 318 -5.54 -2.48 8.75
CA GLU A 318 -5.85 -3.92 8.67
C GLU A 318 -6.06 -4.57 10.05
N HIS A 319 -5.14 -4.35 11.00
CA HIS A 319 -5.24 -4.94 12.34
C HIS A 319 -6.40 -4.36 13.14
N THR A 320 -6.70 -3.07 12.94
CA THR A 320 -7.88 -2.41 13.50
C THR A 320 -9.16 -3.07 13.01
N MET A 321 -9.30 -3.25 11.69
CA MET A 321 -10.48 -3.87 11.10
C MET A 321 -10.63 -5.34 11.49
N LYS A 322 -9.53 -6.08 11.64
CA LYS A 322 -9.56 -7.44 12.17
C LYS A 322 -10.08 -7.49 13.62
N VAL A 323 -9.56 -6.64 14.50
CA VAL A 323 -10.01 -6.59 15.91
C VAL A 323 -11.45 -6.09 16.03
N ALA A 324 -11.88 -5.15 15.18
CA ALA A 324 -13.26 -4.68 15.12
C ALA A 324 -14.22 -5.80 14.66
N GLU A 325 -13.84 -6.55 13.62
CA GLU A 325 -14.56 -7.72 13.12
C GLU A 325 -14.71 -8.81 14.21
N ASP A 326 -13.63 -9.11 14.95
CA ASP A 326 -13.65 -10.06 16.07
C ASP A 326 -14.60 -9.59 17.20
N LEU A 327 -14.63 -8.29 17.52
CA LEU A 327 -15.54 -7.69 18.51
C LEU A 327 -17.01 -7.72 18.04
N TYR A 328 -17.26 -7.46 16.75
CA TYR A 328 -18.59 -7.54 16.13
C TYR A 328 -19.12 -8.98 16.11
N GLN A 329 -18.30 -9.96 15.70
CA GLN A 329 -18.71 -11.37 15.67
C GLN A 329 -19.02 -11.93 17.07
N ALA A 330 -18.42 -11.35 18.13
CA ALA A 330 -18.73 -11.64 19.52
C ALA A 330 -19.89 -10.80 20.11
N GLY A 331 -20.47 -9.88 19.33
CA GLY A 331 -21.66 -9.08 19.67
C GLY A 331 -21.40 -7.87 20.57
N PHE A 332 -20.15 -7.38 20.68
CA PHE A 332 -19.80 -6.26 21.57
C PHE A 332 -19.92 -4.88 20.90
N ILE A 333 -19.76 -4.82 19.58
CA ILE A 333 -19.95 -3.60 18.79
C ILE A 333 -20.88 -3.89 17.61
N SER A 334 -21.49 -2.84 17.05
CA SER A 334 -22.16 -2.91 15.76
C SER A 334 -21.18 -3.14 14.62
N TYR A 335 -21.71 -3.52 13.46
CA TYR A 335 -20.93 -3.86 12.28
C TYR A 335 -19.90 -2.76 11.90
N PRO A 336 -18.60 -3.10 11.75
CA PRO A 336 -17.54 -2.10 11.72
C PRO A 336 -17.19 -1.58 10.32
N ARG A 337 -17.88 -2.05 9.26
CA ARG A 337 -17.74 -1.56 7.87
C ARG A 337 -18.96 -0.73 7.51
N THR A 338 -18.90 0.56 7.82
CA THR A 338 -19.98 1.53 7.56
C THR A 338 -19.41 2.91 7.27
N GLU A 339 -20.00 3.59 6.28
CA GLU A 339 -19.72 5.00 5.98
C GLU A 339 -20.61 5.94 6.81
N THR A 340 -21.60 5.40 7.54
CA THR A 340 -22.61 6.16 8.28
C THR A 340 -22.04 6.85 9.51
N ASP A 341 -22.22 8.17 9.59
CA ASP A 341 -21.80 9.02 10.72
C ASP A 341 -23.00 9.72 11.40
N SER A 342 -24.18 9.11 11.33
CA SER A 342 -25.40 9.59 11.98
C SER A 342 -26.30 8.49 12.52
N PHE A 343 -26.84 8.67 13.72
CA PHE A 343 -27.80 7.72 14.31
C PHE A 343 -29.22 8.00 13.80
N SER A 344 -29.97 6.94 13.53
CA SER A 344 -31.39 7.06 13.18
C SER A 344 -32.22 7.54 14.38
N SER A 345 -33.32 8.24 14.13
CA SER A 345 -34.28 8.64 15.18
C SER A 345 -34.98 7.46 15.88
N ARG A 346 -34.83 6.23 15.37
CA ARG A 346 -35.34 4.99 15.96
C ARG A 346 -34.34 4.31 16.90
N THR A 347 -33.08 4.75 16.90
CA THR A 347 -32.03 4.16 17.73
C THR A 347 -32.19 4.66 19.17
N ASP A 348 -32.50 3.76 20.10
CA ASP A 348 -32.57 4.09 21.53
C ASP A 348 -31.15 4.26 22.10
N LEU A 349 -30.65 5.50 22.01
CA LEU A 349 -29.36 5.89 22.55
C LEU A 349 -29.32 5.83 24.10
N HIS A 350 -30.45 6.03 24.78
CA HIS A 350 -30.50 6.02 26.25
C HIS A 350 -30.27 4.60 26.78
N ALA A 351 -30.90 3.60 26.16
CA ALA A 351 -30.66 2.19 26.49
C ALA A 351 -29.18 1.80 26.33
N ILE A 352 -28.52 2.24 25.26
CA ILE A 352 -27.09 1.93 25.04
C ILE A 352 -26.21 2.57 26.12
N VAL A 353 -26.49 3.80 26.56
CA VAL A 353 -25.77 4.43 27.68
C VAL A 353 -26.06 3.71 29.01
N GLN A 354 -27.31 3.27 29.21
CA GLN A 354 -27.73 2.59 30.44
C GLN A 354 -26.95 1.29 30.67
N GLU A 355 -26.68 0.52 29.62
CA GLU A 355 -25.82 -0.68 29.70
C GLU A 355 -24.39 -0.38 30.18
N GLN A 356 -23.87 0.83 29.93
CA GLN A 356 -22.49 1.22 30.28
C GLN A 356 -22.33 1.71 31.72
N GLN A 357 -23.42 1.92 32.47
CA GLN A 357 -23.39 2.44 33.85
C GLN A 357 -22.60 1.57 34.84
N GLY A 358 -22.39 0.28 34.53
CA GLY A 358 -21.64 -0.66 35.35
C GLY A 358 -20.11 -0.65 35.13
N HIS A 359 -19.57 0.12 34.18
CA HIS A 359 -18.14 0.09 33.90
C HIS A 359 -17.32 0.82 34.98
N PRO A 360 -16.22 0.25 35.52
CA PRO A 360 -15.45 0.90 36.59
C PRO A 360 -14.82 2.25 36.19
N GLU A 361 -14.46 2.45 34.91
CA GLU A 361 -13.77 3.68 34.48
C GLU A 361 -14.67 4.79 33.92
N TRP A 362 -15.89 4.46 33.46
CA TRP A 362 -16.78 5.42 32.80
C TRP A 362 -18.26 5.28 33.19
N GLY A 363 -18.63 4.28 33.99
CA GLY A 363 -20.00 4.07 34.44
C GLY A 363 -20.55 5.24 35.25
N THR A 364 -19.71 5.88 36.07
CA THR A 364 -20.06 7.12 36.80
C THR A 364 -20.36 8.29 35.86
N TYR A 365 -19.72 8.35 34.68
CA TYR A 365 -20.03 9.35 33.66
C TYR A 365 -21.32 9.00 32.92
N ALA A 366 -21.52 7.73 32.54
CA ALA A 366 -22.75 7.25 31.93
C ALA A 366 -23.98 7.43 32.84
N GLN A 367 -23.82 7.31 34.16
CA GLN A 367 -24.85 7.64 35.16
C GLN A 367 -25.20 9.13 35.13
N LYS A 368 -24.21 10.02 35.18
CA LYS A 368 -24.43 11.49 35.08
C LYS A 368 -25.02 11.90 33.75
N LEU A 369 -24.65 11.23 32.65
CA LEU A 369 -25.17 11.55 31.32
C LEU A 369 -26.66 11.21 31.16
N LEU A 370 -27.17 10.26 31.96
CA LEU A 370 -28.59 9.90 32.04
C LEU A 370 -29.36 10.64 33.15
N ASP A 371 -28.69 11.43 33.99
CA ASP A 371 -29.33 12.27 35.01
C ASP A 371 -29.79 13.60 34.39
N PRO A 372 -31.10 13.89 34.29
CA PRO A 372 -31.59 15.16 33.76
C PRO A 372 -31.11 16.37 34.56
N GLY A 373 -30.82 16.20 35.86
CA GLY A 373 -30.28 17.25 36.73
C GLY A 373 -28.84 17.65 36.42
N ALA A 374 -28.07 16.78 35.73
CA ALA A 374 -26.70 17.06 35.34
C ALA A 374 -26.58 17.82 34.01
N GLY A 375 -27.64 17.86 33.18
CA GLY A 375 -27.68 18.61 31.92
C GLY A 375 -26.72 18.13 30.81
N LEU A 376 -26.01 17.01 31.02
CA LEU A 376 -24.93 16.53 30.14
C LEU A 376 -25.41 15.87 28.84
N TRP A 377 -26.67 15.44 28.74
CA TRP A 377 -27.18 14.80 27.53
C TRP A 377 -27.28 15.80 26.37
N ARG A 378 -26.78 15.40 25.20
CA ARG A 378 -27.10 16.03 23.92
C ARG A 378 -27.30 14.94 22.86
N ASN A 379 -28.30 15.08 22.00
CA ASN A 379 -28.35 14.22 20.82
C ASN A 379 -27.11 14.46 19.91
N PRO A 380 -26.56 13.41 19.29
CA PRO A 380 -25.37 13.53 18.45
C PRO A 380 -25.68 14.29 17.15
N SER A 381 -24.70 15.07 16.68
CA SER A 381 -24.78 15.74 15.38
C SER A 381 -24.64 14.73 14.24
N ASN A 382 -25.21 15.03 13.08
CA ASN A 382 -25.05 14.26 11.84
C ASN A 382 -23.82 14.77 11.08
N GLY A 383 -22.90 13.88 10.66
CA GLY A 383 -21.70 14.25 9.90
C GLY A 383 -21.93 14.37 8.37
N GLY A 384 -23.06 13.88 7.87
CA GLY A 384 -23.52 14.02 6.49
C GLY A 384 -23.50 12.71 5.67
N HIS A 385 -22.97 11.62 6.23
CA HIS A 385 -22.78 10.34 5.52
C HIS A 385 -23.71 9.26 6.07
N ASP A 386 -24.31 8.47 5.16
CA ASP A 386 -25.27 7.40 5.47
C ASP A 386 -25.28 6.39 4.32
N ASP A 387 -24.83 5.17 4.61
CA ASP A 387 -24.77 4.04 3.65
C ASP A 387 -26.14 3.35 3.42
N LYS A 388 -27.18 3.76 4.17
CA LYS A 388 -28.54 3.20 4.15
C LYS A 388 -28.62 1.70 4.52
N ALA A 389 -27.58 1.16 5.12
CA ALA A 389 -27.46 -0.24 5.55
C ALA A 389 -27.20 -0.39 7.05
N HIS A 390 -26.31 0.44 7.61
CA HIS A 390 -25.78 0.30 8.95
C HIS A 390 -25.82 1.62 9.75
N PRO A 391 -26.05 1.55 11.07
CA PRO A 391 -25.80 2.66 11.98
C PRO A 391 -24.28 2.84 12.21
N PRO A 392 -23.84 3.98 12.76
CA PRO A 392 -22.46 4.21 13.16
C PRO A 392 -21.95 3.14 14.13
N ILE A 393 -20.63 2.96 14.20
CA ILE A 393 -19.94 2.01 15.07
C ILE A 393 -20.17 2.39 16.54
N HIS A 394 -20.92 1.55 17.26
CA HIS A 394 -21.32 1.80 18.65
C HIS A 394 -21.28 0.50 19.48
N PRO A 395 -21.19 0.58 20.82
CA PRO A 395 -21.25 -0.61 21.65
C PRO A 395 -22.66 -1.20 21.68
N THR A 396 -22.76 -2.52 21.52
CA THR A 396 -24.05 -3.26 21.43
C THR A 396 -24.27 -4.22 22.60
N LYS A 397 -23.27 -4.37 23.46
CA LYS A 397 -23.31 -5.19 24.67
C LYS A 397 -22.23 -4.74 25.64
N PHE A 398 -22.59 -4.58 26.91
CA PHE A 398 -21.63 -4.32 27.98
C PHE A 398 -20.57 -5.43 28.18
N SER A 399 -19.32 -5.03 28.41
CA SER A 399 -18.27 -5.84 29.02
C SER A 399 -17.29 -4.95 29.79
N ALA A 400 -16.75 -5.47 30.89
CA ALA A 400 -15.59 -4.89 31.60
C ALA A 400 -14.24 -5.48 31.10
N GLY A 401 -14.28 -6.27 30.03
CA GLY A 401 -13.14 -6.96 29.44
C GLY A 401 -13.22 -8.48 29.61
N GLU A 402 -13.32 -9.20 28.49
CA GLU A 402 -13.37 -10.66 28.48
C GLU A 402 -12.00 -11.30 28.76
N SER A 403 -12.01 -12.51 29.32
CA SER A 403 -10.79 -13.27 29.67
C SER A 403 -9.92 -13.66 28.46
N GLY A 404 -10.50 -13.71 27.26
CA GLY A 404 -9.79 -13.99 26.01
C GLY A 404 -9.33 -12.76 25.22
N TRP A 405 -9.61 -11.53 25.67
CA TRP A 405 -9.29 -10.32 24.92
C TRP A 405 -7.79 -9.97 24.97
N SER A 406 -7.20 -9.69 23.79
CA SER A 406 -5.89 -9.05 23.72
C SER A 406 -5.95 -7.60 24.21
N GLN A 407 -4.78 -6.99 24.42
CA GLN A 407 -4.70 -5.57 24.80
C GLN A 407 -5.35 -4.65 23.76
N ASP A 408 -5.30 -5.02 22.48
CA ASP A 408 -5.87 -4.23 21.39
C ASP A 408 -7.40 -4.38 21.31
N HIS A 409 -7.96 -5.55 21.63
CA HIS A 409 -9.41 -5.71 21.81
C HIS A 409 -9.94 -4.77 22.90
N LYS A 410 -9.24 -4.73 24.05
CA LYS A 410 -9.58 -3.83 25.17
C LYS A 410 -9.52 -2.35 24.75
N ARG A 411 -8.44 -1.94 24.08
CA ARG A 411 -8.26 -0.56 23.58
C ARG A 411 -9.29 -0.15 22.55
N LEU A 412 -9.61 -1.03 21.60
CA LEU A 412 -10.54 -0.71 20.51
C LEU A 412 -11.99 -0.67 21.01
N TYR A 413 -12.39 -1.61 21.87
CA TYR A 413 -13.69 -1.56 22.55
C TYR A 413 -13.81 -0.32 23.44
N GLU A 414 -12.78 0.02 24.24
CA GLU A 414 -12.74 1.26 25.02
C GLU A 414 -12.90 2.50 24.13
N LEU A 415 -12.20 2.56 22.98
CA LEU A 415 -12.31 3.66 22.03
C LEU A 415 -13.76 3.80 21.54
N VAL A 416 -14.39 2.72 21.08
CA VAL A 416 -15.78 2.73 20.61
C VAL A 416 -16.75 3.19 21.71
N VAL A 417 -16.64 2.66 22.93
CA VAL A 417 -17.53 3.03 24.04
C VAL A 417 -17.34 4.49 24.46
N ARG A 418 -16.10 4.93 24.72
CA ARG A 418 -15.84 6.32 25.13
C ARG A 418 -16.20 7.31 24.03
N HIS A 419 -16.00 6.95 22.76
CA HIS A 419 -16.41 7.77 21.62
C HIS A 419 -17.92 7.91 21.53
N PHE A 420 -18.67 6.82 21.68
CA PHE A 420 -20.13 6.84 21.74
C PHE A 420 -20.63 7.75 22.88
N LEU A 421 -20.10 7.57 24.11
CA LEU A 421 -20.45 8.40 25.27
C LEU A 421 -20.10 9.89 25.07
N ALA A 422 -19.07 10.19 24.28
CA ALA A 422 -18.73 11.57 23.90
C ALA A 422 -19.73 12.17 22.91
N CYS A 423 -20.15 11.40 21.90
CA CYS A 423 -21.10 11.85 20.87
C CYS A 423 -22.45 12.29 21.46
N VAL A 424 -22.89 11.63 22.54
CA VAL A 424 -24.14 11.92 23.26
C VAL A 424 -23.98 12.93 24.42
N SER A 425 -22.81 13.54 24.56
CA SER A 425 -22.49 14.51 25.62
C SER A 425 -22.41 15.95 25.12
N GLN A 426 -22.63 16.93 26.00
CA GLN A 426 -22.46 18.36 25.72
C GLN A 426 -21.02 18.73 25.25
N PRO A 427 -20.86 19.78 24.43
CA PRO A 427 -19.55 20.28 24.03
C PRO A 427 -18.78 20.80 25.25
N ALA A 428 -17.45 20.73 25.21
CA ALA A 428 -16.63 21.41 26.20
C ALA A 428 -16.71 22.93 25.97
N ILE A 429 -16.79 23.73 27.04
CA ILE A 429 -16.87 25.18 26.96
C ILE A 429 -15.55 25.79 27.43
N GLY A 430 -14.97 26.67 26.62
CA GLY A 430 -13.70 27.33 26.89
C GLY A 430 -13.82 28.83 26.73
N ALA A 431 -13.26 29.58 27.66
CA ALA A 431 -13.05 31.02 27.52
C ALA A 431 -11.68 31.22 26.84
N GLU A 432 -11.69 31.88 25.68
CA GLU A 432 -10.50 32.29 24.93
C GLU A 432 -10.36 33.81 25.00
N THR A 433 -9.23 34.28 25.52
CA THR A 433 -8.89 35.70 25.64
C THR A 433 -7.76 36.00 24.68
N THR A 434 -7.99 36.86 23.70
CA THR A 434 -6.97 37.34 22.76
C THR A 434 -6.58 38.78 23.09
N VAL A 435 -5.28 39.04 23.22
CA VAL A 435 -4.70 40.34 23.55
C VAL A 435 -3.81 40.80 22.40
N GLU A 436 -4.15 41.94 21.79
CA GLU A 436 -3.38 42.58 20.72
C GLU A 436 -2.58 43.76 21.32
N ILE A 437 -1.27 43.79 21.08
CA ILE A 437 -0.35 44.84 21.55
C ILE A 437 0.36 45.50 20.37
N GLY A 438 0.63 46.80 20.50
CA GLY A 438 1.42 47.59 19.56
C GLY A 438 2.78 47.96 20.13
N ILE A 439 3.85 47.77 19.36
CA ILE A 439 5.24 48.17 19.67
C ILE A 439 5.80 48.82 18.40
N ALA A 440 6.27 50.08 18.48
CA ALA A 440 6.86 50.83 17.35
C ALA A 440 6.07 50.81 16.01
N GLY A 441 4.73 50.66 16.08
CA GLY A 441 3.84 50.53 14.91
C GLY A 441 3.57 49.10 14.43
N GLU A 442 4.28 48.11 14.95
CA GLU A 442 4.03 46.69 14.70
C GLU A 442 3.03 46.09 15.71
N ILE A 443 2.27 45.09 15.26
CA ILE A 443 1.21 44.45 16.08
C ILE A 443 1.59 43.00 16.40
N PHE A 444 1.37 42.61 17.64
CA PHE A 444 1.57 41.25 18.14
C PHE A 444 0.31 40.77 18.88
N SER A 445 0.02 39.47 18.82
CA SER A 445 -1.18 38.85 19.40
C SER A 445 -0.81 37.64 20.28
N ALA A 446 -1.30 37.64 21.53
CA ALA A 446 -1.29 36.47 22.39
C ALA A 446 -2.73 35.96 22.57
N SER A 447 -2.92 34.65 22.66
CA SER A 447 -4.20 34.05 23.05
C SER A 447 -4.02 33.09 24.22
N GLY A 448 -4.81 33.28 25.26
CA GLY A 448 -4.93 32.35 26.37
C GLY A 448 -6.27 31.63 26.33
N ARG A 449 -6.32 30.41 26.87
CA ARG A 449 -7.56 29.63 26.96
C ARG A 449 -7.67 28.93 28.30
N VAL A 450 -8.83 29.09 28.94
CA VAL A 450 -9.25 28.37 30.14
C VAL A 450 -10.47 27.52 29.79
N ILE A 451 -10.43 26.21 30.12
CA ILE A 451 -11.61 25.36 30.02
C ILE A 451 -12.53 25.69 31.19
N VAL A 452 -13.73 26.16 30.91
CA VAL A 452 -14.77 26.45 31.90
C VAL A 452 -15.52 25.15 32.24
N GLU A 453 -15.90 24.38 31.21
CA GLU A 453 -16.59 23.10 31.36
C GLU A 453 -15.92 22.06 30.46
N LYS A 454 -15.55 20.91 31.02
CA LYS A 454 -14.92 19.82 30.26
C LYS A 454 -15.93 18.98 29.50
N ASN A 455 -17.12 18.77 30.06
CA ASN A 455 -18.23 17.99 29.50
C ASN A 455 -17.73 16.68 28.86
N TYR A 456 -17.80 16.51 27.53
CA TYR A 456 -17.35 15.27 26.87
C TYR A 456 -15.87 14.91 27.10
N LEU A 457 -14.99 15.88 27.37
CA LEU A 457 -13.55 15.65 27.58
C LEU A 457 -13.25 14.84 28.85
N ASP A 458 -14.16 14.80 29.83
CA ASP A 458 -13.99 13.98 31.04
C ASP A 458 -14.12 12.47 30.75
N VAL A 459 -14.88 12.07 29.73
CA VAL A 459 -14.98 10.67 29.29
C VAL A 459 -14.03 10.35 28.14
N TYR A 460 -13.81 11.29 27.21
CA TYR A 460 -13.07 11.08 25.97
C TYR A 460 -11.57 11.41 26.09
N ARG A 461 -10.87 10.67 26.96
CA ARG A 461 -9.44 10.85 27.31
C ARG A 461 -8.43 10.81 26.14
N PHE A 462 -8.86 10.40 24.94
CA PHE A 462 -8.02 10.38 23.73
C PHE A 462 -7.87 11.76 23.09
N GLU A 463 -8.72 12.70 23.48
CA GLU A 463 -8.66 14.08 23.02
C GLU A 463 -8.36 15.01 24.18
N SER A 464 -7.41 15.93 23.97
CA SER A 464 -7.17 17.04 24.88
C SER A 464 -7.64 18.34 24.24
N TRP A 465 -7.91 19.32 25.10
CA TRP A 465 -8.09 20.70 24.68
C TRP A 465 -7.07 21.51 25.48
N GLY A 466 -5.90 21.74 24.88
CA GLY A 466 -4.83 22.47 25.56
C GLY A 466 -5.25 23.89 25.93
N GLY A 467 -4.48 24.55 26.78
CA GLY A 467 -4.69 25.94 27.13
C GLY A 467 -3.48 26.49 27.87
N SER A 468 -3.04 27.67 27.48
CA SER A 468 -2.15 28.52 28.26
C SER A 468 -3.01 29.56 28.97
N MET A 469 -2.83 29.73 30.28
CA MET A 469 -3.27 30.96 30.92
C MET A 469 -2.30 32.07 30.52
N ILE A 470 -2.84 33.26 30.23
CA ILE A 470 -2.06 34.48 30.05
C ILE A 470 -2.41 35.44 31.19
N PRO A 471 -1.50 36.35 31.59
CA PRO A 471 -1.83 37.44 32.50
C PRO A 471 -3.00 38.27 32.01
N LYS A 472 -3.67 38.97 32.93
CA LYS A 472 -4.70 39.94 32.60
C LYS A 472 -4.07 41.22 32.05
N TYR A 473 -4.66 41.72 30.98
CA TYR A 473 -4.30 42.98 30.35
C TYR A 473 -5.52 43.89 30.25
N LEU A 474 -5.33 45.19 30.35
CA LEU A 474 -6.37 46.21 30.16
C LEU A 474 -6.07 47.01 28.89
N VAL A 475 -7.10 47.38 28.13
CA VAL A 475 -6.92 48.23 26.94
C VAL A 475 -6.32 49.58 27.35
N GLY A 476 -5.29 50.02 26.64
CA GLY A 476 -4.49 51.21 26.96
C GLY A 476 -3.39 51.00 28.01
N GLN A 477 -3.30 49.81 28.63
CA GLN A 477 -2.17 49.49 29.51
C GLN A 477 -0.85 49.50 28.73
N GLN A 478 0.19 50.04 29.35
CA GLN A 478 1.55 50.03 28.83
C GLN A 478 2.47 49.17 29.68
N PHE A 479 3.38 48.43 29.05
CA PHE A 479 4.41 47.62 29.70
C PHE A 479 5.63 47.47 28.79
N THR A 480 6.75 47.04 29.35
CA THR A 480 7.95 46.66 28.58
C THR A 480 8.00 45.13 28.46
N PRO A 481 8.11 44.53 27.26
CA PRO A 481 8.32 43.11 27.09
C PRO A 481 9.52 42.59 27.88
N THR A 482 9.40 41.40 28.46
CA THR A 482 10.48 40.71 29.17
C THR A 482 11.47 40.08 28.18
N VAL A 483 10.97 39.64 27.04
CA VAL A 483 11.78 39.18 25.89
C VAL A 483 11.29 39.89 24.65
N LEU A 484 12.22 40.49 23.92
CA LEU A 484 12.03 40.99 22.57
C LEU A 484 13.27 40.62 21.77
N THR A 485 13.16 39.61 20.90
CA THR A 485 14.31 39.07 20.13
C THR A 485 13.93 38.89 18.66
N LEU A 486 14.93 39.00 17.78
CA LEU A 486 14.83 38.58 16.39
C LEU A 486 15.29 37.13 16.29
N ASP A 487 14.34 36.20 16.26
CA ASP A 487 14.63 34.77 16.14
C ASP A 487 14.75 34.41 14.64
N CYS A 488 15.81 33.67 14.28
CA CYS A 488 15.95 33.08 12.95
C CYS A 488 15.35 31.66 12.94
N GLY A 489 14.61 31.34 11.88
CA GLY A 489 14.06 30.03 11.58
C GLY A 489 14.40 29.60 10.14
N VAL A 490 14.10 28.35 9.84
CA VAL A 490 14.27 27.78 8.49
C VAL A 490 13.02 27.00 8.13
N THR A 491 12.51 27.17 6.92
CA THR A 491 11.34 26.41 6.44
C THR A 491 11.63 24.92 6.43
N ARG A 492 10.61 24.10 6.70
CA ARG A 492 10.73 22.64 6.75
C ARG A 492 9.70 22.00 5.82
N PRO A 493 10.03 20.89 5.16
CA PRO A 493 9.07 20.14 4.37
C PRO A 493 7.97 19.54 5.25
N PRO A 494 6.81 19.17 4.66
CA PRO A 494 5.82 18.37 5.36
C PRO A 494 6.41 17.02 5.82
N PRO A 495 5.92 16.42 6.92
CA PRO A 495 6.35 15.08 7.32
C PRO A 495 5.87 14.02 6.32
N LEU A 496 6.57 12.89 6.28
CA LEU A 496 6.10 11.67 5.62
C LEU A 496 4.69 11.30 6.10
N LEU A 497 3.88 10.69 5.23
CA LEU A 497 2.50 10.32 5.58
C LEU A 497 2.50 9.28 6.71
N SER A 498 1.77 9.54 7.79
CA SER A 498 1.33 8.47 8.69
C SER A 498 0.19 7.67 8.07
N GLU A 499 -0.20 6.55 8.66
CA GLU A 499 -1.36 5.77 8.19
C GLU A 499 -2.68 6.52 8.35
N ALA A 500 -2.84 7.35 9.38
CA ALA A 500 -3.98 8.25 9.45
C ALA A 500 -3.98 9.31 8.33
N ASP A 501 -2.81 9.77 7.87
CA ASP A 501 -2.70 10.76 6.80
C ASP A 501 -2.93 10.14 5.42
N LEU A 502 -2.43 8.91 5.18
CA LEU A 502 -2.71 8.18 3.95
C LEU A 502 -4.22 7.85 3.82
N LEU A 503 -4.86 7.42 4.92
CA LEU A 503 -6.31 7.25 4.98
C LEU A 503 -7.03 8.58 4.68
N ASN A 504 -6.59 9.72 5.23
CA ASN A 504 -7.14 11.03 4.89
C ASN A 504 -6.98 11.40 3.40
N CYS A 505 -5.88 10.99 2.75
CA CYS A 505 -5.66 11.26 1.33
C CYS A 505 -6.59 10.41 0.44
N MET A 506 -6.73 9.11 0.75
CA MET A 506 -7.63 8.20 0.03
C MET A 506 -9.10 8.62 0.15
N ASP A 507 -9.52 8.95 1.38
CA ASP A 507 -10.85 9.46 1.75
C ASP A 507 -11.21 10.74 0.98
N LYS A 508 -10.36 11.77 1.05
CA LYS A 508 -10.54 13.03 0.31
C LYS A 508 -10.59 12.85 -1.22
N ALA A 509 -9.92 11.83 -1.73
CA ALA A 509 -9.89 11.53 -3.16
C ALA A 509 -11.02 10.57 -3.61
N GLY A 510 -11.82 10.04 -2.68
CA GLY A 510 -12.89 9.09 -2.99
C GLY A 510 -12.39 7.76 -3.56
N ILE A 511 -11.26 7.23 -3.08
CA ILE A 511 -10.73 5.93 -3.49
C ILE A 511 -10.65 4.93 -2.32
N GLY A 512 -10.94 3.65 -2.56
CA GLY A 512 -10.98 2.65 -1.49
C GLY A 512 -12.24 2.73 -0.62
N THR A 513 -13.36 3.16 -1.21
CA THR A 513 -14.71 3.19 -0.60
C THR A 513 -15.19 1.79 -0.18
N ASP A 514 -16.35 1.69 0.47
CA ASP A 514 -16.89 0.43 1.01
C ASP A 514 -15.94 -0.26 2.01
N ALA A 515 -15.20 0.53 2.80
CA ALA A 515 -14.20 0.05 3.76
C ALA A 515 -13.15 -0.90 3.13
N THR A 516 -12.52 -0.48 2.02
CA THR A 516 -11.46 -1.26 1.35
C THR A 516 -10.06 -0.64 1.46
N MET A 517 -9.92 0.54 2.08
CA MET A 517 -8.64 1.26 2.21
C MET A 517 -7.53 0.42 2.85
N HIS A 518 -7.82 -0.30 3.94
CA HIS A 518 -6.84 -1.16 4.62
C HIS A 518 -6.27 -2.24 3.71
N ASP A 519 -7.08 -2.83 2.82
CA ASP A 519 -6.65 -3.88 1.90
C ASP A 519 -5.71 -3.33 0.82
N HIS A 520 -5.92 -2.09 0.37
CA HIS A 520 -5.03 -1.42 -0.58
C HIS A 520 -3.70 -1.02 0.07
N ILE A 521 -3.74 -0.45 1.28
CA ILE A 521 -2.56 -0.11 2.08
C ILE A 521 -1.73 -1.37 2.37
N LYS A 522 -2.37 -2.47 2.81
CA LYS A 522 -1.71 -3.76 3.04
C LYS A 522 -1.02 -4.28 1.78
N LYS A 523 -1.71 -4.29 0.64
CA LYS A 523 -1.15 -4.75 -0.65
C LYS A 523 0.09 -3.98 -1.07
N LEU A 524 0.28 -2.72 -0.68
CA LEU A 524 1.52 -1.97 -0.94
C LEU A 524 2.72 -2.47 -0.12
N LEU A 525 2.47 -2.82 1.14
CA LEU A 525 3.47 -3.35 2.05
C LEU A 525 3.85 -4.80 1.67
N ASP A 526 2.85 -5.66 1.45
CA ASP A 526 3.03 -7.06 1.02
C ASP A 526 3.78 -7.19 -0.33
N ARG A 527 3.75 -6.13 -1.16
CA ARG A 527 4.42 -6.05 -2.46
C ARG A 527 5.73 -5.26 -2.43
N PHE A 528 6.15 -4.79 -1.24
CA PHE A 528 7.37 -4.00 -1.04
C PHE A 528 7.47 -2.75 -1.94
N TYR A 529 6.34 -2.07 -2.21
CA TYR A 529 6.33 -0.77 -2.90
C TYR A 529 6.48 0.40 -1.94
N ALA A 530 6.05 0.21 -0.70
CA ALA A 530 6.32 1.13 0.40
C ALA A 530 6.75 0.32 1.63
N THR A 531 7.45 0.98 2.55
CA THR A 531 7.78 0.47 3.88
C THR A 531 7.21 1.40 4.94
N LYS A 532 7.02 0.89 6.16
CA LYS A 532 6.71 1.70 7.35
C LYS A 532 7.93 1.80 8.25
N ASP A 533 8.21 3.00 8.75
CA ASP A 533 9.24 3.21 9.78
C ASP A 533 8.74 2.79 11.19
N ALA A 534 9.61 2.88 12.19
CA ALA A 534 9.26 2.59 13.59
C ALA A 534 8.21 3.56 14.19
N ASN A 535 7.93 4.68 13.52
CA ASN A 535 6.91 5.65 13.86
C ASN A 535 5.65 5.53 13.00
N THR A 536 5.52 4.46 12.21
CA THR A 536 4.39 4.16 11.31
C THR A 536 4.18 5.15 10.16
N HIS A 537 5.22 5.90 9.77
CA HIS A 537 5.21 6.70 8.54
C HIS A 537 5.63 5.86 7.34
N PHE A 538 5.04 6.15 6.18
CA PHE A 538 5.39 5.52 4.91
C PHE A 538 6.56 6.20 4.23
N SER A 539 7.43 5.39 3.63
CA SER A 539 8.36 5.79 2.58
C SER A 539 8.19 4.88 1.38
N PRO A 540 8.35 5.36 0.14
CA PRO A 540 8.41 4.49 -1.01
C PRO A 540 9.69 3.65 -0.96
N THR A 541 9.66 2.46 -1.55
CA THR A 541 10.90 1.76 -1.92
C THR A 541 11.38 2.25 -3.28
N ASN A 542 12.65 2.02 -3.60
CA ASN A 542 13.20 2.26 -4.94
C ASN A 542 12.33 1.65 -6.06
N LEU A 543 11.68 0.51 -5.80
CA LEU A 543 10.77 -0.14 -6.76
C LEU A 543 9.44 0.61 -6.87
N GLY A 544 8.86 1.05 -5.74
CA GLY A 544 7.64 1.84 -5.76
C GLY A 544 7.83 3.20 -6.45
N GLU A 545 8.92 3.89 -6.13
CA GLU A 545 9.30 5.16 -6.76
C GLU A 545 9.57 5.01 -8.26
N ALA A 546 10.38 4.02 -8.68
CA ALA A 546 10.66 3.77 -10.09
C ALA A 546 9.42 3.42 -10.93
N LEU A 547 8.44 2.72 -10.33
CA LEU A 547 7.16 2.44 -10.99
C LEU A 547 6.33 3.72 -11.15
N VAL A 548 6.19 4.56 -10.12
CA VAL A 548 5.43 5.82 -10.21
C VAL A 548 6.09 6.76 -11.23
N MET A 549 7.39 7.02 -11.08
CA MET A 549 8.19 7.83 -12.02
C MET A 549 8.07 7.33 -13.47
N GLY A 550 8.24 6.02 -13.68
CA GLY A 550 8.24 5.43 -15.02
C GLY A 550 6.89 5.44 -15.74
N TYR A 551 5.77 5.52 -15.00
CA TYR A 551 4.44 5.76 -15.57
C TYR A 551 4.10 7.25 -15.68
N ASP A 552 4.53 8.09 -14.74
CA ASP A 552 4.35 9.55 -14.77
C ASP A 552 5.03 10.18 -15.99
N ASP A 553 6.30 9.80 -16.23
CA ASP A 553 7.08 10.19 -17.41
C ASP A 553 6.33 9.92 -18.72
N MET A 554 5.41 8.94 -18.77
CA MET A 554 4.65 8.61 -19.98
C MET A 554 3.72 9.74 -20.42
N GLY A 555 3.35 10.66 -19.53
CA GLY A 555 2.55 11.85 -19.82
C GLY A 555 1.07 11.72 -19.46
N TYR A 556 0.70 10.72 -18.67
CA TYR A 556 -0.66 10.53 -18.16
C TYR A 556 -0.63 9.98 -16.72
N GLU A 557 -1.35 10.65 -15.84
CA GLU A 557 -1.21 10.51 -14.38
C GLU A 557 -1.91 9.27 -13.81
N LEU A 558 -1.51 8.04 -14.18
CA LEU A 558 -2.10 6.81 -13.62
C LEU A 558 -1.97 6.70 -12.08
N TRP A 559 -0.97 7.37 -11.51
CA TRP A 559 -0.72 7.39 -10.07
C TRP A 559 -1.56 8.46 -9.34
N LYS A 560 -2.26 9.34 -10.04
CA LYS A 560 -3.25 10.23 -9.42
C LYS A 560 -4.56 9.49 -9.21
N PRO A 561 -5.32 9.81 -8.15
CA PRO A 561 -6.53 9.06 -7.80
C PRO A 561 -7.71 9.27 -8.75
N ASN A 562 -7.67 10.30 -9.60
CA ASN A 562 -8.78 10.79 -10.43
C ASN A 562 -9.52 9.67 -11.18
N LEU A 563 -8.77 8.82 -11.90
CA LEU A 563 -9.36 7.75 -12.71
C LEU A 563 -10.00 6.65 -11.85
N ARG A 564 -9.43 6.33 -10.69
CA ARG A 564 -10.04 5.39 -9.74
C ARG A 564 -11.27 5.99 -9.07
N SER A 565 -11.22 7.27 -8.70
CA SER A 565 -12.35 7.99 -8.09
C SER A 565 -13.60 7.97 -8.98
N MET A 566 -13.42 8.19 -10.29
CA MET A 566 -14.50 8.02 -11.27
C MET A 566 -15.04 6.59 -11.32
N MET A 567 -14.19 5.56 -11.22
CA MET A 567 -14.65 4.17 -11.14
C MET A 567 -15.48 3.93 -9.87
N GLU A 568 -15.03 4.36 -8.68
CA GLU A 568 -15.81 4.20 -7.43
C GLU A 568 -17.17 4.91 -7.51
N CYS A 569 -17.22 6.09 -8.14
CA CYS A 569 -18.49 6.79 -8.42
C CYS A 569 -19.41 5.98 -9.34
N ASP A 570 -18.87 5.32 -10.36
CA ASP A 570 -19.64 4.49 -11.28
C ASP A 570 -20.11 3.17 -10.65
N MET A 571 -19.30 2.54 -9.80
CA MET A 571 -19.75 1.41 -8.96
C MET A 571 -20.87 1.84 -7.99
N LYS A 572 -20.75 3.03 -7.38
CA LYS A 572 -21.83 3.60 -6.55
C LYS A 572 -23.10 3.85 -7.38
N ALA A 573 -22.97 4.35 -8.62
CA ALA A 573 -24.08 4.54 -9.55
C ALA A 573 -24.79 3.22 -9.92
N VAL A 574 -24.06 2.11 -10.08
CA VAL A 574 -24.63 0.76 -10.24
C VAL A 574 -25.39 0.33 -8.98
N SER A 575 -24.83 0.56 -7.79
CA SER A 575 -25.46 0.15 -6.52
C SER A 575 -26.83 0.80 -6.26
N ILE A 576 -27.05 2.02 -6.78
CA ILE A 576 -28.33 2.74 -6.72
C ILE A 576 -29.20 2.59 -7.99
N GLY A 577 -28.72 1.87 -9.00
CA GLY A 577 -29.45 1.59 -10.24
C GLY A 577 -29.52 2.74 -11.26
N THR A 578 -28.67 3.77 -11.13
CA THR A 578 -28.60 4.88 -12.10
C THR A 578 -27.73 4.56 -13.33
N LYS A 579 -26.78 3.63 -13.20
CA LYS A 579 -26.01 3.03 -14.30
C LYS A 579 -26.16 1.52 -14.32
N ARG A 580 -25.97 0.89 -15.49
CA ARG A 580 -25.97 -0.57 -15.65
C ARG A 580 -24.55 -1.13 -15.56
N LYS A 581 -24.42 -2.35 -15.02
CA LYS A 581 -23.13 -3.05 -14.86
C LYS A 581 -22.30 -3.10 -16.15
N SER A 582 -22.93 -3.50 -17.27
CA SER A 582 -22.27 -3.62 -18.57
C SER A 582 -21.75 -2.29 -19.11
N GLU A 583 -22.51 -1.21 -18.90
CA GLU A 583 -22.18 0.13 -19.39
C GLU A 583 -20.96 0.72 -18.68
N VAL A 584 -20.86 0.49 -17.36
CA VAL A 584 -19.69 0.84 -16.56
C VAL A 584 -18.48 0.00 -16.97
N LEU A 585 -18.65 -1.32 -17.15
CA LEU A 585 -17.59 -2.21 -17.61
C LEU A 585 -17.05 -1.78 -18.98
N ASP A 586 -17.90 -1.61 -19.98
CA ASP A 586 -17.49 -1.24 -21.34
C ASP A 586 -16.72 0.09 -21.34
N THR A 587 -17.25 1.12 -20.68
CA THR A 587 -16.65 2.46 -20.62
C THR A 587 -15.29 2.44 -19.90
N CYS A 588 -15.24 1.84 -18.71
CA CYS A 588 -14.03 1.76 -17.89
C CYS A 588 -12.92 0.95 -18.57
N LEU A 589 -13.27 -0.21 -19.12
CA LEU A 589 -12.31 -1.10 -19.78
C LEU A 589 -11.81 -0.51 -21.10
N GLN A 590 -12.65 0.23 -21.85
CA GLN A 590 -12.21 0.93 -23.05
C GLN A 590 -11.17 2.02 -22.73
N GLN A 591 -11.44 2.85 -21.71
CA GLN A 591 -10.50 3.89 -21.26
C GLN A 591 -9.17 3.27 -20.80
N MET A 592 -9.23 2.27 -19.91
CA MET A 592 -8.03 1.62 -19.39
C MET A 592 -7.25 0.84 -20.45
N LYS A 593 -7.93 0.26 -21.45
CA LYS A 593 -7.27 -0.36 -22.60
C LYS A 593 -6.48 0.67 -23.43
N ALA A 594 -7.00 1.88 -23.60
CA ALA A 594 -6.27 2.96 -24.28
C ALA A 594 -4.99 3.32 -23.51
N CYS A 595 -5.08 3.59 -22.20
CA CYS A 595 -3.92 3.84 -21.34
C CYS A 595 -2.92 2.68 -21.35
N PHE A 596 -3.39 1.43 -21.40
CA PHE A 596 -2.55 0.24 -21.47
C PHE A 596 -1.80 0.09 -22.80
N LEU A 597 -2.46 0.39 -23.92
CA LEU A 597 -1.82 0.37 -25.24
C LEU A 597 -0.75 1.46 -25.35
N ASP A 598 -1.02 2.66 -24.82
CA ASP A 598 -0.02 3.72 -24.77
C ASP A 598 1.17 3.36 -23.87
N ALA A 599 0.92 2.78 -22.69
CA ALA A 599 1.97 2.26 -21.80
C ALA A 599 2.93 1.27 -22.49
N ARG A 600 2.41 0.46 -23.43
CA ARG A 600 3.22 -0.48 -24.22
C ARG A 600 4.09 0.21 -25.26
N VAL A 601 3.62 1.31 -25.86
CA VAL A 601 4.40 2.14 -26.77
C VAL A 601 5.49 2.88 -25.99
N ASN A 602 5.11 3.52 -24.88
CA ASN A 602 5.98 4.33 -24.04
C ASN A 602 6.83 3.53 -23.02
N LYS A 603 6.85 2.20 -23.12
CA LYS A 603 7.57 1.26 -22.21
C LYS A 603 9.05 1.59 -21.93
N VAL A 604 9.70 2.33 -22.82
CA VAL A 604 11.11 2.76 -22.66
C VAL A 604 11.27 3.68 -21.46
N LYS A 605 10.27 4.51 -21.14
CA LYS A 605 10.27 5.40 -19.97
C LYS A 605 10.30 4.61 -18.66
N LEU A 606 9.48 3.56 -18.55
CA LEU A 606 9.51 2.63 -17.43
C LEU A 606 10.84 1.87 -17.30
N LEU A 607 11.48 1.51 -18.42
CA LEU A 607 12.84 0.95 -18.40
C LEU A 607 13.89 1.97 -17.93
N ASN A 608 13.75 3.24 -18.30
CA ASN A 608 14.68 4.30 -17.89
C ASN A 608 14.55 4.60 -16.39
N ALA A 609 13.34 4.77 -15.87
CA ALA A 609 13.09 4.98 -14.43
C ALA A 609 13.62 3.81 -13.59
N MET A 610 13.39 2.56 -14.02
CA MET A 610 13.96 1.38 -13.35
C MET A 610 15.50 1.36 -13.39
N ALA A 611 16.13 1.85 -14.45
CA ALA A 611 17.59 1.92 -14.58
C ALA A 611 18.27 2.96 -13.67
N ILE A 612 17.52 3.90 -13.09
CA ILE A 612 18.05 4.84 -12.07
C ILE A 612 18.39 4.10 -10.77
N PHE A 613 17.61 3.06 -10.43
CA PHE A 613 17.69 2.38 -9.13
C PHE A 613 18.19 0.93 -9.19
N PHE A 614 18.07 0.27 -10.35
CA PHE A 614 18.37 -1.15 -10.50
C PHE A 614 19.35 -1.42 -11.65
N ASN A 615 20.31 -2.31 -11.40
CA ASN A 615 21.23 -2.76 -12.44
C ASN A 615 20.48 -3.57 -13.50
N ARG A 616 20.79 -3.35 -14.78
CA ARG A 616 20.28 -4.19 -15.86
C ARG A 616 20.74 -5.63 -15.66
N SER A 617 19.83 -6.56 -15.92
CA SER A 617 20.14 -7.99 -15.93
C SER A 617 21.12 -8.29 -17.06
N ASN A 618 22.32 -8.77 -16.74
CA ASN A 618 23.26 -9.39 -17.70
C ASN A 618 22.76 -10.76 -18.22
N ARG A 619 21.45 -11.00 -18.21
CA ARG A 619 20.82 -12.11 -18.92
C ARG A 619 20.72 -11.66 -20.38
N PRO A 620 21.45 -12.27 -21.32
CA PRO A 620 21.40 -11.86 -22.71
C PRO A 620 19.96 -11.95 -23.22
N GLY A 621 19.48 -10.87 -23.82
CA GLY A 621 18.11 -10.78 -24.33
C GLY A 621 17.83 -11.95 -25.29
N ARG A 622 16.63 -12.55 -25.20
CA ARG A 622 16.26 -13.72 -26.00
C ARG A 622 16.40 -13.53 -27.51
N ASP A 623 16.41 -12.29 -27.99
CA ASP A 623 16.63 -11.95 -29.41
C ASP A 623 18.12 -11.84 -29.80
N GLU A 624 19.02 -11.42 -28.91
CA GLU A 624 20.46 -11.32 -29.23
C GLU A 624 21.14 -12.70 -29.26
N GLN A 625 20.73 -13.61 -28.36
CA GLN A 625 21.27 -14.98 -28.30
C GLN A 625 20.93 -15.83 -29.55
N ARG A 626 20.10 -15.34 -30.47
CA ARG A 626 19.79 -16.04 -31.72
C ARG A 626 20.92 -16.03 -32.75
N ASN A 627 21.85 -15.07 -32.68
CA ASN A 627 22.98 -14.92 -33.61
C ASN A 627 24.38 -15.00 -32.98
N SER A 628 24.51 -15.08 -31.65
CA SER A 628 25.80 -15.23 -30.96
C SER A 628 26.33 -16.68 -30.95
N GLY A 629 26.47 -17.28 -32.13
CA GLY A 629 27.07 -18.61 -32.30
C GLY A 629 28.22 -18.56 -33.30
N GLU A 630 29.31 -19.26 -33.03
CA GLU A 630 30.49 -19.28 -33.89
C GLU A 630 30.18 -19.95 -35.23
N ILE A 631 30.61 -19.32 -36.34
CA ILE A 631 30.33 -19.80 -37.71
C ILE A 631 31.19 -21.02 -38.01
N VAL A 632 30.54 -22.14 -38.33
CA VAL A 632 31.23 -23.40 -38.64
C VAL A 632 31.36 -23.63 -40.14
N ARG A 633 30.30 -23.33 -40.91
CA ARG A 633 30.25 -23.47 -42.38
C ARG A 633 29.00 -22.80 -42.95
N LEU A 634 28.93 -22.66 -44.28
CA LEU A 634 27.68 -22.37 -44.98
C LEU A 634 26.71 -23.57 -44.89
N CYS A 635 25.40 -23.30 -44.80
CA CYS A 635 24.37 -24.31 -44.69
C CYS A 635 24.13 -25.03 -46.03
N GLY A 636 24.48 -26.31 -46.12
CA GLY A 636 24.30 -27.11 -47.35
C GLY A 636 22.85 -27.43 -47.73
N ALA A 637 21.85 -26.94 -46.98
CA ALA A 637 20.42 -27.19 -47.27
C ALA A 637 19.71 -25.98 -47.89
N CYS A 638 20.07 -24.75 -47.49
CA CYS A 638 19.54 -23.52 -48.09
C CYS A 638 20.58 -22.70 -48.86
N SER A 639 21.87 -22.96 -48.66
CA SER A 639 23.01 -22.23 -49.27
C SER A 639 23.08 -20.70 -49.01
N GLU A 640 22.09 -20.11 -48.36
CA GLU A 640 21.98 -18.67 -48.09
C GLU A 640 22.41 -18.25 -46.67
N SER A 641 22.52 -19.21 -45.74
CA SER A 641 22.69 -18.95 -44.31
C SER A 641 23.83 -19.73 -43.69
N ASN A 642 24.43 -19.19 -42.62
CA ASN A 642 25.51 -19.85 -41.89
C ASN A 642 25.01 -20.91 -40.91
N MET A 643 25.80 -21.95 -40.70
CA MET A 643 25.63 -22.95 -39.66
C MET A 643 26.45 -22.54 -38.44
N LEU A 644 25.80 -22.32 -37.30
CA LEU A 644 26.42 -21.79 -36.09
C LEU A 644 26.49 -22.85 -34.99
N LEU A 645 27.62 -22.96 -34.30
CA LEU A 645 27.75 -23.76 -33.08
C LEU A 645 26.91 -23.12 -31.96
N ARG A 646 26.07 -23.92 -31.31
CA ARG A 646 25.14 -23.49 -30.26
C ARG A 646 25.14 -24.49 -29.11
N ARG A 647 25.16 -23.99 -27.88
CA ARG A 647 24.87 -24.77 -26.68
C ARG A 647 23.39 -24.63 -26.31
N LYS A 648 22.71 -25.75 -26.07
CA LYS A 648 21.31 -25.81 -25.66
C LYS A 648 21.16 -25.57 -24.15
N PRO A 649 19.93 -25.22 -23.68
CA PRO A 649 19.63 -25.12 -22.24
C PRO A 649 19.83 -26.42 -21.45
N ASP A 650 19.74 -27.58 -22.10
CA ASP A 650 20.06 -28.90 -21.53
C ASP A 650 21.57 -29.17 -21.39
N GLY A 651 22.41 -28.20 -21.78
CA GLY A 651 23.87 -28.28 -21.73
C GLY A 651 24.52 -28.94 -22.94
N SER A 652 23.75 -29.60 -23.83
CA SER A 652 24.26 -30.27 -25.04
C SER A 652 24.62 -29.29 -26.16
N PHE A 653 25.41 -29.73 -27.13
CA PHE A 653 25.85 -28.92 -28.27
C PHE A 653 25.16 -29.35 -29.57
N MET A 654 24.94 -28.40 -30.46
CA MET A 654 24.45 -28.62 -31.83
C MET A 654 25.03 -27.56 -32.76
N VAL A 655 25.08 -27.85 -34.06
CA VAL A 655 25.38 -26.85 -35.08
C VAL A 655 24.14 -26.63 -35.94
N GLY A 656 23.52 -25.46 -35.85
CA GLY A 656 22.21 -25.17 -36.46
C GLY A 656 22.22 -23.98 -37.42
N CYS A 657 21.36 -24.02 -38.44
CA CYS A 657 21.24 -22.94 -39.41
C CYS A 657 20.76 -21.63 -38.75
N SER A 658 21.40 -20.50 -39.07
CA SER A 658 20.97 -19.16 -38.66
C SER A 658 19.64 -18.74 -39.28
N GLY A 659 19.25 -19.33 -40.43
CA GLY A 659 17.97 -19.12 -41.09
C GLY A 659 16.77 -19.83 -40.46
N TYR A 660 16.89 -20.41 -39.26
CA TYR A 660 15.76 -21.00 -38.53
C TYR A 660 14.74 -19.90 -38.12
N PRO A 661 13.41 -20.10 -38.26
CA PRO A 661 12.71 -21.35 -38.53
C PRO A 661 12.54 -21.75 -40.01
N GLN A 662 12.98 -20.91 -40.94
CA GLN A 662 12.75 -21.09 -42.38
C GLN A 662 13.65 -22.18 -42.98
N CYS A 663 14.88 -22.29 -42.50
CA CYS A 663 15.74 -23.46 -42.71
C CYS A 663 15.92 -24.21 -41.38
N ARG A 664 15.46 -25.47 -41.32
CA ARG A 664 15.54 -26.34 -40.13
C ARG A 664 16.77 -27.24 -40.09
N ASN A 665 17.76 -26.99 -40.94
CA ASN A 665 18.96 -27.83 -41.00
C ASN A 665 19.79 -27.73 -39.71
N VAL A 666 20.19 -28.89 -39.18
CA VAL A 666 20.90 -29.03 -37.91
C VAL A 666 21.80 -30.27 -37.94
N VAL A 667 23.02 -30.13 -37.44
CA VAL A 667 23.92 -31.23 -37.12
C VAL A 667 23.92 -31.43 -35.60
N TRP A 668 23.47 -32.60 -35.17
CA TRP A 668 23.46 -32.99 -33.76
C TRP A 668 24.83 -33.55 -33.36
N LEU A 669 25.37 -33.07 -32.24
CA LEU A 669 26.69 -33.48 -31.75
C LEU A 669 26.57 -34.53 -30.62
N PRO A 670 27.62 -35.33 -30.36
CA PRO A 670 27.63 -36.32 -29.28
C PRO A 670 27.22 -35.75 -27.91
N GLY A 671 26.37 -36.48 -27.20
CA GLY A 671 25.94 -36.14 -25.84
C GLY A 671 27.06 -36.16 -24.79
N SER A 672 28.20 -36.77 -25.11
CA SER A 672 29.39 -36.89 -24.26
C SER A 672 30.28 -35.63 -24.23
N ILE A 673 29.98 -34.62 -25.04
CA ILE A 673 30.74 -33.36 -25.09
C ILE A 673 30.47 -32.53 -23.82
N SER A 674 31.54 -32.12 -23.14
CA SER A 674 31.50 -31.13 -22.05
C SER A 674 31.77 -29.70 -22.52
N GLU A 675 32.70 -29.53 -23.46
CA GLU A 675 33.08 -28.24 -24.05
C GLU A 675 33.28 -28.39 -25.57
N ALA A 676 32.87 -27.39 -26.34
CA ALA A 676 33.13 -27.29 -27.77
C ALA A 676 33.33 -25.82 -28.17
N ALA A 677 34.36 -25.54 -28.98
CA ALA A 677 34.67 -24.21 -29.51
C ALA A 677 35.17 -24.31 -30.96
N VAL A 678 34.75 -23.38 -31.82
CA VAL A 678 35.21 -23.32 -33.21
C VAL A 678 36.62 -22.76 -33.26
N THR A 679 37.46 -23.33 -34.12
CA THR A 679 38.85 -22.91 -34.33
C THR A 679 39.02 -22.26 -35.70
N PRO A 680 40.05 -21.41 -35.90
CA PRO A 680 40.35 -20.85 -37.22
C PRO A 680 40.88 -21.88 -38.23
N GLN A 681 41.09 -23.15 -37.83
CA GLN A 681 41.57 -24.20 -38.73
C GLN A 681 40.44 -24.67 -39.64
N VAL A 682 40.71 -24.76 -40.95
CA VAL A 682 39.74 -25.21 -41.95
C VAL A 682 40.04 -26.65 -42.34
N CYS A 683 38.99 -27.46 -42.49
CA CYS A 683 39.12 -28.84 -42.94
C CYS A 683 39.49 -28.91 -44.43
N ASN A 684 40.64 -29.51 -44.75
CA ASN A 684 41.14 -29.67 -46.12
C ASN A 684 40.35 -30.69 -46.97
N SER A 685 39.50 -31.51 -46.36
CA SER A 685 38.80 -32.62 -47.03
C SER A 685 37.34 -32.32 -47.38
N CYS A 686 36.74 -31.29 -46.77
CA CYS A 686 35.30 -31.00 -46.93
C CYS A 686 35.05 -29.91 -47.98
N THR A 687 34.27 -30.25 -49.00
CA THR A 687 33.78 -29.28 -50.01
C THR A 687 32.24 -29.29 -50.07
N PRO A 688 31.57 -28.16 -50.38
CA PRO A 688 32.14 -26.81 -50.45
C PRO A 688 32.62 -26.31 -49.07
N GLY A 689 33.78 -25.66 -49.06
CA GLY A 689 34.37 -25.03 -47.88
C GLY A 689 34.20 -23.50 -47.87
N PRO A 690 34.68 -22.81 -46.81
CA PRO A 690 35.38 -23.38 -45.66
C PRO A 690 34.43 -24.12 -44.70
N VAL A 691 34.95 -25.20 -44.10
CA VAL A 691 34.37 -25.82 -42.90
C VAL A 691 35.39 -25.71 -41.79
N PHE A 692 35.11 -24.86 -40.80
CA PHE A 692 35.96 -24.66 -39.63
C PHE A 692 35.90 -25.87 -38.70
N MET A 693 37.07 -26.28 -38.19
CA MET A 693 37.20 -27.38 -37.24
C MET A 693 36.80 -26.93 -35.83
N ILE A 694 36.19 -27.83 -35.08
CA ILE A 694 35.72 -27.59 -33.71
C ILE A 694 36.62 -28.37 -32.76
N GLN A 695 37.19 -27.69 -31.77
CA GLN A 695 37.86 -28.35 -30.66
C GLN A 695 36.80 -28.90 -29.71
N PHE A 696 36.65 -30.23 -29.69
CA PHE A 696 35.79 -30.94 -28.76
C PHE A 696 36.57 -31.37 -27.53
N LYS A 697 35.88 -31.39 -26.39
CA LYS A 697 36.32 -32.01 -25.15
C LYS A 697 35.21 -32.90 -24.61
N PHE A 698 35.51 -34.18 -24.45
CA PHE A 698 34.57 -35.23 -24.06
C PHE A 698 34.70 -35.59 -22.57
N ARG A 699 33.58 -35.95 -21.94
CA ARG A 699 33.58 -36.57 -20.61
C ARG A 699 34.21 -37.96 -20.70
N ARG A 700 35.40 -38.15 -20.09
CA ARG A 700 36.18 -39.42 -20.12
C ARG A 700 35.36 -40.67 -19.75
N MET A 701 34.37 -40.53 -18.87
CA MET A 701 33.50 -41.64 -18.43
C MET A 701 32.39 -41.99 -19.44
N GLU A 702 32.21 -41.20 -20.49
CA GLU A 702 31.11 -41.31 -21.48
C GLU A 702 31.62 -41.64 -22.90
N ILE A 703 32.95 -41.80 -23.08
CA ILE A 703 33.60 -42.25 -24.32
C ILE A 703 34.42 -43.53 -24.06
N PRO A 704 34.61 -44.41 -25.06
CA PRO A 704 35.43 -45.61 -24.88
C PRO A 704 36.92 -45.25 -24.62
N PRO A 705 37.67 -46.08 -23.87
CA PRO A 705 39.01 -45.74 -23.38
C PRO A 705 40.07 -45.54 -24.47
N ASN A 706 39.82 -46.04 -25.69
CA ASN A 706 40.71 -45.88 -26.86
C ASN A 706 40.52 -44.56 -27.63
N TYR A 707 39.65 -43.66 -27.16
CA TYR A 707 39.47 -42.31 -27.73
C TYR A 707 40.11 -41.24 -26.83
N ASP A 708 40.58 -40.15 -27.43
CA ASP A 708 41.05 -38.99 -26.68
C ASP A 708 39.87 -38.19 -26.10
N VAL A 709 40.10 -37.60 -24.93
CA VAL A 709 39.23 -36.61 -24.32
C VAL A 709 39.21 -35.32 -25.13
N ASN A 710 40.32 -34.94 -25.77
CA ASN A 710 40.39 -33.75 -26.61
C ASN A 710 40.49 -34.17 -28.08
N HIS A 711 39.53 -33.75 -28.91
CA HIS A 711 39.51 -34.08 -30.34
C HIS A 711 39.26 -32.82 -31.15
N LEU A 712 40.15 -32.50 -32.09
CA LEU A 712 39.92 -31.42 -33.05
C LEU A 712 39.21 -32.03 -34.27
N GLY A 713 37.92 -31.75 -34.43
CA GLY A 713 37.08 -32.48 -35.36
C GLY A 713 36.29 -31.63 -36.36
N CYS A 714 35.81 -32.28 -37.42
CA CYS A 714 35.10 -31.64 -38.53
C CYS A 714 33.66 -32.17 -38.67
N ILE A 715 32.67 -31.28 -38.60
CA ILE A 715 31.25 -31.64 -38.81
C ILE A 715 30.86 -31.82 -40.30
N GLY A 716 31.81 -31.67 -41.22
CA GLY A 716 31.56 -31.74 -42.66
C GLY A 716 31.38 -33.16 -43.21
N GLY A 717 31.46 -34.19 -42.35
CA GLY A 717 31.22 -35.60 -42.70
C GLY A 717 32.47 -36.42 -43.00
N CYS A 718 33.66 -35.82 -43.01
CA CYS A 718 34.94 -36.54 -43.20
C CYS A 718 35.59 -37.03 -41.89
N ASP A 719 35.02 -36.71 -40.73
CA ASP A 719 35.58 -37.05 -39.43
C ASP A 719 34.96 -38.34 -38.90
N GLU A 720 35.69 -39.42 -39.12
CA GLU A 720 35.28 -40.77 -38.74
C GLU A 720 35.25 -40.97 -37.22
N ILE A 721 36.11 -40.28 -36.46
CA ILE A 721 36.13 -40.34 -34.99
C ILE A 721 34.88 -39.67 -34.43
N LEU A 722 34.54 -38.47 -34.92
CA LEU A 722 33.33 -37.77 -34.51
C LEU A 722 32.07 -38.54 -34.90
N ARG A 723 32.05 -39.19 -36.07
CA ARG A 723 30.95 -40.07 -36.51
C ARG A 723 30.77 -41.26 -35.55
N GLN A 724 31.84 -42.01 -35.29
CA GLN A 724 31.81 -43.17 -34.38
C GLN A 724 31.41 -42.77 -32.95
N LEU A 725 31.92 -41.65 -32.42
CA LEU A 725 31.52 -41.14 -31.11
C LEU A 725 30.06 -40.65 -31.08
N THR A 726 29.51 -40.15 -32.20
CA THR A 726 28.09 -39.80 -32.29
C THR A 726 27.20 -41.04 -32.24
N GLU A 727 27.58 -42.11 -32.94
CA GLU A 727 26.89 -43.41 -32.93
C GLU A 727 26.99 -44.09 -31.55
N ILE A 728 28.18 -44.08 -30.94
CA ILE A 728 28.43 -44.73 -29.64
C ILE A 728 27.77 -43.97 -28.49
N CYS A 729 27.94 -42.66 -28.40
CA CYS A 729 27.44 -41.87 -27.26
C CYS A 729 25.96 -41.49 -27.42
N GLY A 730 25.46 -41.39 -28.66
CA GLY A 730 24.17 -40.79 -29.00
C GLY A 730 24.23 -39.26 -28.97
N THR A 731 23.16 -38.61 -29.43
CA THR A 731 23.05 -37.14 -29.47
C THR A 731 22.15 -36.61 -28.36
N GLY A 732 22.63 -35.65 -27.56
CA GLY A 732 21.93 -35.15 -26.37
C GLY A 732 22.11 -36.01 -25.12
N PRO A 733 21.58 -35.59 -23.96
CA PRO A 733 21.78 -36.30 -22.69
C PRO A 733 21.02 -37.63 -22.65
N ARG A 734 21.71 -38.71 -22.25
CA ARG A 734 21.10 -40.04 -22.07
C ARG A 734 20.25 -40.09 -20.79
N ASN A 735 18.92 -40.02 -20.95
CA ASN A 735 18.01 -40.44 -19.89
C ASN A 735 17.98 -41.98 -19.81
N LEU A 736 18.49 -42.55 -18.72
CA LEU A 736 18.32 -43.96 -18.38
C LEU A 736 16.90 -44.23 -17.86
N SER A 737 15.92 -44.25 -18.77
CA SER A 737 14.54 -44.67 -18.47
C SER A 737 13.74 -45.02 -19.73
N SER A 738 14.19 -46.01 -20.49
CA SER A 738 13.35 -46.66 -21.51
C SER A 738 13.84 -48.10 -21.82
N THR A 739 13.31 -49.09 -21.11
CA THR A 739 13.32 -50.49 -21.56
C THR A 739 12.24 -50.68 -22.63
N PRO A 740 12.57 -51.19 -23.83
CA PRO A 740 11.56 -51.64 -24.78
C PRO A 740 10.98 -52.99 -24.35
N ALA A 741 9.70 -53.23 -24.61
CA ALA A 741 9.03 -54.47 -24.26
C ALA A 741 9.16 -55.52 -25.38
N SER A 742 9.62 -56.74 -25.03
CA SER A 742 9.44 -57.93 -25.88
C SER A 742 9.41 -59.24 -25.09
N THR A 743 8.21 -59.79 -24.95
CA THR A 743 7.85 -61.23 -25.03
C THR A 743 8.93 -62.32 -24.79
N ALA A 744 8.77 -63.11 -23.72
CA ALA A 744 9.07 -64.55 -23.71
C ALA A 744 8.31 -65.29 -22.57
N ARG A 745 7.97 -66.57 -22.79
CA ARG A 745 7.27 -67.46 -21.82
C ARG A 745 8.27 -68.19 -20.91
N GLY A 746 7.89 -68.49 -19.65
CA GLY A 746 8.61 -69.42 -18.76
C GLY A 746 7.82 -69.74 -17.49
N GLN A 747 7.84 -70.99 -17.02
CA GLN A 747 7.00 -71.50 -15.91
C GLN A 747 7.78 -71.71 -14.59
N ARG A 748 7.09 -71.56 -13.44
CA ARG A 748 7.36 -72.20 -12.11
C ARG A 748 8.73 -71.83 -11.46
N THR A 749 8.96 -71.85 -10.14
CA THR A 749 8.22 -72.37 -8.97
C THR A 749 8.59 -71.59 -7.67
N THR A 750 7.85 -71.84 -6.59
CA THR A 750 8.02 -71.44 -5.18
C THR A 750 9.45 -71.24 -4.61
N GLY A 751 9.61 -70.26 -3.71
CA GLY A 751 10.73 -70.19 -2.75
C GLY A 751 10.64 -69.02 -1.76
N ASN A 752 10.52 -69.31 -0.46
CA ASN A 752 10.60 -68.32 0.63
C ASN A 752 12.08 -68.01 0.95
N ALA A 753 12.46 -66.74 1.09
CA ALA A 753 13.68 -66.35 1.82
C ALA A 753 13.59 -64.91 2.34
N GLN A 754 13.98 -64.71 3.60
CA GLN A 754 14.17 -63.39 4.21
C GLN A 754 15.53 -62.81 3.80
N GLY A 755 15.64 -61.48 3.68
CA GLY A 755 16.91 -60.83 3.39
C GLY A 755 16.81 -59.31 3.36
N ALA A 756 17.14 -58.66 4.47
CA ALA A 756 17.20 -57.20 4.55
C ALA A 756 18.57 -56.67 4.09
N SER A 757 18.59 -55.49 3.46
CA SER A 757 19.78 -54.63 3.45
C SER A 757 19.38 -53.16 3.31
N THR A 758 19.61 -52.39 4.37
CA THR A 758 19.25 -50.97 4.47
C THR A 758 20.53 -50.14 4.36
N ARG A 759 20.63 -49.21 3.40
CA ARG A 759 21.69 -48.19 3.42
C ARG A 759 21.34 -47.14 4.46
N GLN A 760 22.05 -47.14 5.59
CA GLN A 760 21.85 -46.20 6.68
C GLN A 760 22.50 -44.84 6.36
N ALA A 761 21.75 -43.76 6.60
CA ALA A 761 22.28 -42.40 6.60
C ALA A 761 22.79 -42.03 8.02
N VAL A 762 23.78 -41.13 8.08
CA VAL A 762 24.43 -40.69 9.32
C VAL A 762 23.92 -39.30 9.70
N CYS A 763 23.62 -39.06 10.99
CA CYS A 763 23.20 -37.75 11.49
C CYS A 763 24.31 -36.70 11.32
N ILE A 764 24.02 -35.56 10.69
CA ILE A 764 25.05 -34.53 10.39
C ILE A 764 25.57 -33.78 11.64
N TYR A 765 24.79 -33.71 12.73
CA TYR A 765 25.17 -32.97 13.93
C TYR A 765 26.09 -33.75 14.88
N CYS A 766 25.88 -35.06 15.04
CA CYS A 766 26.64 -35.90 15.97
C CYS A 766 27.44 -37.04 15.31
N ARG A 767 27.28 -37.24 14.00
CA ARG A 767 27.90 -38.31 13.19
C ARG A 767 27.60 -39.75 13.65
N GLN A 768 26.50 -39.95 14.37
CA GLN A 768 26.02 -41.28 14.77
C GLN A 768 24.89 -41.78 13.83
N THR A 769 24.76 -43.10 13.71
CA THR A 769 23.64 -43.77 13.04
C THR A 769 22.52 -44.11 14.01
N GLY A 770 21.26 -44.06 13.58
CA GLY A 770 20.10 -44.50 14.38
C GLY A 770 19.04 -43.43 14.67
N HIS A 771 19.24 -42.19 14.26
CA HIS A 771 18.24 -41.11 14.31
C HIS A 771 18.39 -40.15 13.12
N SER A 772 17.33 -39.42 12.73
CA SER A 772 17.45 -38.33 11.76
C SER A 772 18.04 -37.07 12.41
N SER A 773 18.50 -36.14 11.59
CA SER A 773 19.18 -34.92 12.07
C SER A 773 18.23 -33.96 12.80
N ASP A 774 16.93 -34.14 12.63
CA ASP A 774 15.84 -33.33 13.22
C ASP A 774 15.52 -33.72 14.67
N VAL A 775 16.10 -34.82 15.17
CA VAL A 775 15.83 -35.39 16.52
C VAL A 775 17.12 -35.57 17.32
N CYS A 776 18.15 -34.76 17.05
CA CYS A 776 19.46 -34.88 17.70
C CYS A 776 19.41 -34.39 19.17
N PRO A 777 19.73 -35.23 20.18
CA PRO A 777 19.59 -34.87 21.61
C PRO A 777 20.50 -33.72 22.10
N SER A 778 21.45 -33.29 21.28
CA SER A 778 22.51 -32.34 21.64
C SER A 778 22.08 -30.87 21.77
N GLN A 779 20.79 -30.53 21.60
CA GLN A 779 20.30 -29.15 21.54
C GLN A 779 19.52 -28.62 22.76
N ASN A 780 19.36 -29.38 23.86
CA ASN A 780 18.54 -28.95 25.00
C ASN A 780 19.20 -29.13 26.38
N LEU A 781 19.84 -28.07 26.89
CA LEU A 781 19.97 -27.79 28.33
C LEU A 781 19.92 -26.27 28.62
N GLN A 782 19.03 -25.87 29.52
CA GLN A 782 18.83 -24.53 30.13
C GLN A 782 18.95 -24.69 31.67
N PRO A 783 19.12 -23.65 32.55
CA PRO A 783 18.15 -22.54 32.68
C PRO A 783 18.59 -21.16 33.31
N ARG A 784 17.70 -20.16 33.11
CA ARG A 784 17.27 -18.97 33.93
C ARG A 784 18.18 -18.14 34.87
N ASN A 785 18.08 -16.80 34.63
CA ASN A 785 17.93 -15.64 35.55
C ASN A 785 19.01 -15.23 36.58
N ILE A 786 19.45 -13.96 36.50
CA ILE A 786 19.37 -12.88 37.54
C ILE A 786 20.03 -11.56 37.01
N GLN A 787 19.47 -10.39 37.33
CA GLN A 787 20.05 -9.02 37.18
C GLN A 787 20.61 -8.55 38.55
N PRO A 788 21.43 -7.47 38.71
CA PRO A 788 21.67 -6.32 37.80
C PRO A 788 23.16 -5.80 37.74
N HIS A 789 23.32 -4.63 37.10
CA HIS A 789 24.37 -3.59 37.29
C HIS A 789 25.75 -3.64 36.61
N SER A 790 26.08 -2.44 36.09
CA SER A 790 27.38 -1.75 36.07
C SER A 790 28.22 -1.73 34.78
N ARG A 791 28.58 -0.49 34.41
CA ARG A 791 29.68 -0.06 33.53
C ARG A 791 30.96 -0.90 33.79
N ASN A 792 31.78 -1.24 32.79
CA ASN A 792 32.70 -0.27 32.19
C ASN A 792 33.30 -0.70 30.82
N SER A 793 33.93 0.26 30.16
CA SER A 793 34.67 0.15 28.89
C SER A 793 35.89 -0.79 28.93
N GLN A 794 36.25 -1.40 27.79
CA GLN A 794 37.57 -1.19 27.13
C GLN A 794 37.63 -1.73 25.69
N ASN A 795 38.56 -1.19 24.90
CA ASN A 795 38.66 -1.33 23.44
C ASN A 795 39.61 -2.46 22.98
N ALA A 796 39.35 -3.01 21.79
CA ALA A 796 40.35 -3.43 20.80
C ALA A 796 39.64 -3.52 19.41
N ALA A 797 39.63 -2.49 18.58
CA ALA A 797 40.74 -1.98 17.72
C ALA A 797 41.02 -2.85 16.48
N SER A 798 40.40 -2.47 15.36
CA SER A 798 40.94 -2.67 14.00
C SER A 798 41.07 -1.29 13.35
N GLY A 799 42.19 -1.03 12.69
CA GLY A 799 42.65 0.35 12.43
C GLY A 799 42.20 0.94 11.10
N GLU A 800 41.49 2.07 11.16
CA GLU A 800 41.47 3.09 10.11
C GLU A 800 42.35 4.28 10.54
N ALA A 801 43.01 4.94 9.58
CA ALA A 801 43.90 6.07 9.87
C ALA A 801 43.10 7.32 10.30
N SER A 802 43.18 7.70 11.58
CA SER A 802 42.51 8.89 12.11
C SER A 802 43.25 10.16 11.71
N VAL A 803 42.62 11.00 10.87
CA VAL A 803 43.14 12.33 10.54
C VAL A 803 42.77 13.32 11.66
N PRO A 804 43.75 13.96 12.33
CA PRO A 804 43.47 15.00 13.32
C PRO A 804 43.01 16.30 12.63
N CYS A 805 42.13 17.05 13.28
CA CYS A 805 41.71 18.37 12.83
C CYS A 805 42.84 19.38 13.01
N ASN A 806 43.27 20.04 11.93
CA ASN A 806 44.34 21.06 11.99
C ASN A 806 43.95 22.33 12.77
N SER A 807 42.66 22.53 13.08
CA SER A 807 42.14 23.73 13.77
C SER A 807 41.89 23.52 15.27
N CYS A 808 41.60 22.30 15.73
CA CYS A 808 41.32 22.02 17.15
C CYS A 808 41.94 20.73 17.70
N GLY A 809 42.67 19.95 16.89
CA GLY A 809 43.33 18.71 17.30
C GLY A 809 42.41 17.49 17.45
N ALA A 810 41.08 17.66 17.50
CA ALA A 810 40.13 16.55 17.62
C ALA A 810 40.14 15.62 16.40
N SER A 811 39.89 14.32 16.61
CA SER A 811 39.83 13.33 15.53
C SER A 811 38.67 13.60 14.57
N CYS A 812 38.95 13.66 13.27
CA CYS A 812 37.91 13.85 12.26
C CYS A 812 37.18 12.55 11.93
N SER A 813 35.85 12.63 11.72
CA SER A 813 35.06 11.50 11.24
C SER A 813 35.02 11.50 9.71
N VAL A 814 35.25 10.34 9.08
CA VAL A 814 34.99 10.18 7.63
C VAL A 814 33.49 10.16 7.36
N ARG A 815 33.08 10.86 6.30
CA ARG A 815 31.71 10.92 5.77
C ARG A 815 31.74 10.80 4.26
N THR A 816 30.60 10.51 3.65
CA THR A 816 30.44 10.44 2.19
C THR A 816 29.52 11.57 1.74
N ALA A 817 29.93 12.31 0.71
CA ALA A 817 29.15 13.40 0.16
C ALA A 817 27.94 12.88 -0.63
N ASN A 818 26.82 13.61 -0.52
CA ASN A 818 25.54 13.29 -1.15
C ASN A 818 25.07 14.38 -2.13
N THR A 819 25.83 15.47 -2.29
CA THR A 819 25.53 16.54 -3.26
C THR A 819 25.76 16.07 -4.69
N GLU A 820 24.98 16.59 -5.63
CA GLU A 820 24.92 16.18 -7.04
C GLU A 820 26.31 15.98 -7.68
N ASN A 821 27.18 16.99 -7.55
CA ASN A 821 28.52 17.00 -8.17
C ASN A 821 29.59 16.18 -7.41
N ASN A 822 29.30 15.63 -6.22
CA ASN A 822 30.29 14.91 -5.40
C ASN A 822 29.76 13.60 -4.78
N ARG A 823 28.61 13.10 -5.27
CA ARG A 823 27.91 11.94 -4.71
C ARG A 823 28.83 10.71 -4.65
N GLY A 824 29.07 10.20 -3.45
CA GLY A 824 29.95 9.05 -3.22
C GLY A 824 31.41 9.38 -2.87
N ARG A 825 31.88 10.64 -2.97
CA ARG A 825 33.24 11.02 -2.53
C ARG A 825 33.33 11.07 -1.00
N ARG A 826 34.43 10.56 -0.43
CA ARG A 826 34.66 10.56 1.03
C ARG A 826 35.46 11.79 1.49
N PHE A 827 35.10 12.33 2.65
CA PHE A 827 35.74 13.48 3.28
C PHE A 827 35.80 13.33 4.80
N TYR A 828 36.80 13.96 5.41
CA TYR A 828 36.96 14.13 6.84
C TYR A 828 36.29 15.42 7.29
N SER A 829 35.48 15.35 8.35
CA SER A 829 34.88 16.51 9.00
C SER A 829 35.13 16.50 10.50
N CYS A 830 35.47 17.64 11.09
CA CYS A 830 35.43 17.80 12.55
C CYS A 830 33.97 17.99 13.02
N ARG A 831 33.66 17.63 14.28
CA ARG A 831 32.37 17.90 14.91
C ARG A 831 32.33 19.19 15.73
N GLU A 832 33.50 19.72 16.09
CA GLU A 832 33.66 20.86 17.02
C GLU A 832 34.01 22.17 16.30
N CYS A 833 34.34 22.11 15.00
CA CYS A 833 34.60 23.27 14.16
C CYS A 833 34.36 22.94 12.68
N SER A 834 34.33 23.97 11.83
CA SER A 834 34.07 23.88 10.38
C SER A 834 35.20 23.25 9.55
N PHE A 835 36.07 22.43 10.14
CA PHE A 835 37.17 21.77 9.44
C PHE A 835 36.67 20.67 8.51
N PHE A 836 37.15 20.70 7.27
CA PHE A 836 36.76 19.83 6.17
C PHE A 836 37.98 19.50 5.28
N LEU A 837 38.13 18.24 4.87
CA LEU A 837 39.19 17.78 3.96
C LEU A 837 38.73 16.56 3.16
N TRP A 838 38.83 16.55 1.83
CA TRP A 838 38.53 15.35 1.02
C TRP A 838 39.57 14.25 1.24
N GLU A 839 39.15 12.98 1.25
CA GLU A 839 40.05 11.83 1.47
C GLU A 839 41.11 11.70 0.36
N ASP A 840 40.72 11.99 -0.88
CA ASP A 840 41.61 12.01 -2.05
C ASP A 840 42.72 13.09 -1.97
N SER A 841 42.54 14.12 -1.15
CA SER A 841 43.49 15.24 -1.01
C SER A 841 44.67 14.92 -0.09
N ILE A 842 44.66 13.76 0.60
CA ILE A 842 45.72 13.34 1.53
C ILE A 842 46.95 12.75 0.79
N GLY A 843 46.82 12.43 -0.50
CA GLY A 843 47.88 11.83 -1.32
C GLY A 843 48.91 12.80 -1.91
N THR A 844 48.72 14.12 -1.78
CA THR A 844 49.55 15.13 -2.47
C THR A 844 50.16 16.16 -1.52
N ASN A 845 51.47 16.42 -1.72
CA ASN A 845 52.31 17.44 -1.07
C ASN A 845 52.80 17.13 0.37
N ASN A 846 53.84 16.29 0.43
CA ASN A 846 54.84 16.36 1.49
C ASN A 846 56.18 16.89 0.93
N THR A 847 56.26 18.18 0.59
CA THR A 847 57.55 18.89 0.35
C THR A 847 57.44 20.43 0.39
N ARG A 848 58.07 21.02 1.43
CA ARG A 848 58.76 22.34 1.49
C ARG A 848 58.09 23.61 0.89
N GLY A 849 57.97 24.65 1.72
CA GLY A 849 57.98 26.05 1.26
C GLY A 849 57.49 27.09 2.28
N SER A 850 58.40 27.86 2.89
CA SER A 850 58.07 28.97 3.81
C SER A 850 57.80 30.27 3.05
N ALA A 851 56.78 31.06 3.44
CA ALA A 851 56.87 32.54 3.55
C ALA A 851 55.55 33.22 4.01
N THR A 852 55.61 33.78 5.21
CA THR A 852 55.01 35.06 5.69
C THR A 852 54.10 35.96 4.82
N HIS A 853 53.11 36.53 5.54
CA HIS A 853 52.65 37.94 5.54
C HIS A 853 51.52 38.48 4.60
N THR A 854 50.43 38.85 5.28
CA THR A 854 49.57 40.06 5.12
C THR A 854 48.68 40.28 3.89
N ASN A 855 47.39 40.43 4.18
CA ASN A 855 46.41 41.20 3.41
C ASN A 855 46.93 42.59 3.03
N ASN A 856 46.55 43.07 1.84
CA ASN A 856 46.36 44.50 1.64
C ASN A 856 45.20 44.77 0.66
N SER A 857 44.33 45.69 1.04
CA SER A 857 43.15 46.12 0.28
C SER A 857 43.51 46.95 -0.95
N ARG A 858 42.68 46.94 -2.00
CA ARG A 858 42.56 48.08 -2.93
C ARG A 858 41.20 48.18 -3.62
N THR A 859 40.65 49.39 -3.56
CA THR A 859 39.44 49.85 -4.25
C THR A 859 39.74 50.27 -5.69
N SER A 860 38.71 50.31 -6.56
CA SER A 860 38.71 51.24 -7.70
C SER A 860 37.27 51.64 -8.11
N ASN A 861 37.12 52.90 -8.53
CA ASN A 861 35.87 53.56 -8.93
C ASN A 861 35.70 53.58 -10.46
N ASN A 862 34.46 53.76 -10.93
CA ASN A 862 34.04 54.70 -11.99
C ASN A 862 32.49 54.60 -12.12
N ARG A 863 31.65 55.65 -11.93
CA ARG A 863 31.46 56.90 -12.69
C ARG A 863 31.39 56.69 -14.22
N ALA A 864 30.48 57.31 -14.98
CA ALA A 864 29.21 58.00 -14.74
C ALA A 864 28.62 58.38 -16.12
N ASN A 865 27.29 58.50 -16.29
CA ASN A 865 26.74 59.62 -17.08
C ASN A 865 25.24 59.89 -16.87
N THR A 866 24.80 61.07 -17.28
CA THR A 866 23.49 61.68 -16.96
C THR A 866 22.76 62.23 -18.19
N ARG A 867 21.52 62.74 -17.97
CA ARG A 867 20.55 63.39 -18.88
C ARG A 867 19.51 62.42 -19.47
N GLY A 868 18.20 62.71 -19.46
CA GLY A 868 17.45 63.75 -18.74
C GLY A 868 16.08 64.07 -19.39
N GLY A 869 15.12 64.56 -18.60
CA GLY A 869 14.19 65.62 -19.08
C GLY A 869 12.67 65.48 -18.85
N ARG A 870 12.17 66.15 -17.78
CA ARG A 870 10.94 67.00 -17.70
C ARG A 870 9.58 66.55 -18.30
N GLY A 871 8.52 66.66 -17.46
CA GLY A 871 7.14 67.05 -17.88
C GLY A 871 6.01 66.14 -17.35
N ARG A 872 5.34 66.28 -16.19
CA ARG A 872 4.55 67.36 -15.53
C ARG A 872 3.01 67.32 -15.85
N ARG A 873 2.19 67.02 -14.80
CA ARG A 873 0.71 67.12 -14.65
C ARG A 873 -0.16 66.10 -15.42
N GLY A 874 -1.29 65.58 -14.89
CA GLY A 874 -1.82 65.58 -13.51
C GLY A 874 -3.36 65.46 -13.40
N ARG A 875 -3.85 64.74 -12.37
CA ARG A 875 -5.27 64.50 -11.97
C ARG A 875 -6.14 63.65 -12.94
N GLY A 876 -6.98 62.70 -12.51
CA GLY A 876 -7.11 62.09 -11.17
C GLY A 876 -8.35 61.21 -10.97
N ARG A 877 -8.24 60.28 -10.01
CA ARG A 877 -9.27 59.53 -9.25
C ARG A 877 -10.17 58.44 -9.90
N ALA A 878 -10.03 57.25 -9.28
CA ALA A 878 -11.06 56.28 -8.87
C ALA A 878 -11.47 55.17 -9.86
N GLY A 879 -11.21 53.92 -9.45
CA GLY A 879 -11.60 52.67 -10.12
C GLY A 879 -10.75 51.51 -9.59
N SER A 880 -11.36 50.63 -8.80
CA SER A 880 -10.80 49.43 -8.16
C SER A 880 -9.95 48.53 -9.08
N SER A 881 -8.85 47.97 -8.54
CA SER A 881 -8.13 46.84 -9.13
C SER A 881 -7.71 45.84 -8.05
N GLU A 882 -7.84 44.56 -8.35
CA GLU A 882 -7.35 43.45 -7.53
C GLU A 882 -5.81 43.46 -7.43
N GLY A 883 -5.28 42.94 -6.31
CA GLY A 883 -3.85 42.88 -6.07
C GLY A 883 -3.24 41.57 -6.53
N THR A 884 -2.64 41.56 -7.72
CA THR A 884 -1.77 40.46 -8.19
C THR A 884 -0.32 40.73 -7.79
N PHE A 885 0.35 39.78 -7.14
CA PHE A 885 1.79 39.85 -6.88
C PHE A 885 2.60 39.47 -8.14
N VAL A 886 3.71 40.17 -8.38
CA VAL A 886 4.66 39.91 -9.46
C VAL A 886 5.99 39.47 -8.85
N SER A 887 6.57 38.37 -9.34
CA SER A 887 7.88 37.87 -8.90
C SER A 887 9.03 38.60 -9.61
N ALA A 888 10.21 38.60 -8.99
CA ALA A 888 11.37 39.35 -9.45
C ALA A 888 12.41 38.46 -10.14
N THR A 889 12.30 38.28 -11.46
CA THR A 889 13.43 38.02 -12.38
C THR A 889 12.98 38.38 -13.79
N GLY A 890 13.41 39.55 -14.27
CA GLY A 890 13.07 40.02 -15.62
C GLY A 890 14.19 39.78 -16.62
N ASP A 891 13.99 38.83 -17.53
CA ASP A 891 14.51 38.88 -18.89
C ASP A 891 13.53 38.16 -19.84
N PRO A 892 13.28 38.68 -21.07
CA PRO A 892 12.18 38.21 -21.91
C PRO A 892 12.57 37.03 -22.82
N ILE A 893 11.83 35.92 -22.73
CA ILE A 893 11.88 34.83 -23.71
C ILE A 893 10.66 34.95 -24.63
N SER A 894 10.91 35.14 -25.93
CA SER A 894 9.86 35.07 -26.95
C SER A 894 9.47 33.60 -27.16
N ILE A 895 8.19 33.28 -26.98
CA ILE A 895 7.64 31.96 -27.31
C ILE A 895 6.86 32.11 -28.62
N ASP A 896 7.34 31.43 -29.66
CA ASP A 896 6.74 31.43 -30.98
C ASP A 896 5.47 30.55 -30.99
N ALA A 897 4.37 31.07 -31.51
CA ALA A 897 3.05 30.46 -31.36
C ALA A 897 2.74 29.46 -32.49
N SER A 898 3.37 28.29 -32.46
CA SER A 898 3.00 27.19 -33.36
C SER A 898 3.40 25.81 -32.83
N PHE A 899 2.44 25.04 -32.32
CA PHE A 899 2.21 23.60 -32.58
C PHE A 899 1.06 23.07 -31.71
N VAL A 900 -0.18 23.34 -32.12
CA VAL A 900 -1.37 22.66 -31.58
C VAL A 900 -1.67 21.46 -32.47
N VAL A 901 -1.56 20.24 -31.93
CA VAL A 901 -1.98 19.01 -32.63
C VAL A 901 -2.90 18.17 -31.74
N ILE A 902 -4.19 18.46 -31.87
CA ILE A 902 -5.32 17.53 -32.02
C ILE A 902 -5.39 16.33 -31.05
N LEU A 903 -6.33 16.42 -30.10
CA LEU A 903 -7.17 15.30 -29.68
C LEU A 903 -8.62 15.78 -29.57
N HIS A 904 -9.43 15.50 -30.60
CA HIS A 904 -10.79 16.04 -30.73
C HIS A 904 -11.77 15.04 -31.37
N ILE A 905 -12.40 14.21 -30.54
CA ILE A 905 -13.57 13.34 -30.80
C ILE A 905 -14.22 13.09 -29.42
N LEU A 906 -15.51 13.32 -29.11
CA LEU A 906 -16.63 14.06 -29.73
C LEU A 906 -17.49 14.62 -28.56
N PRO A 907 -18.28 15.70 -28.73
CA PRO A 907 -18.98 16.36 -27.61
C PRO A 907 -20.33 15.71 -27.27
N MET A 908 -20.61 15.55 -25.98
CA MET A 908 -21.95 15.35 -25.39
C MET A 908 -22.04 16.08 -24.04
N PRO A 909 -23.24 16.52 -23.61
CA PRO A 909 -23.36 17.70 -22.75
C PRO A 909 -23.14 17.43 -21.26
N VAL A 910 -22.47 18.37 -20.60
CA VAL A 910 -22.51 18.49 -19.14
C VAL A 910 -23.86 19.09 -18.76
N LEU A 911 -24.79 18.25 -18.26
CA LEU A 911 -25.95 18.73 -17.54
C LEU A 911 -25.51 19.17 -16.14
N ILE A 912 -25.13 20.45 -16.03
CA ILE A 912 -25.06 21.13 -14.74
C ILE A 912 -26.51 21.32 -14.28
N GLY A 913 -26.94 20.53 -13.30
CA GLY A 913 -28.20 20.76 -12.61
C GLY A 913 -28.06 21.96 -11.69
N GLU A 914 -28.58 23.11 -12.09
CA GLU A 914 -28.79 24.25 -11.19
C GLU A 914 -29.83 23.85 -10.13
N CYS A 915 -29.42 23.81 -8.87
CA CYS A 915 -30.34 23.67 -7.75
C CYS A 915 -30.99 25.02 -7.46
N ASP A 916 -32.15 25.28 -8.07
CA ASP A 916 -32.95 26.46 -7.78
C ASP A 916 -33.41 26.49 -6.31
N LEU A 917 -33.12 27.61 -5.64
CA LEU A 917 -33.59 27.94 -4.30
C LEU A 917 -34.75 28.93 -4.42
N THR A 918 -36.00 28.45 -4.29
CA THR A 918 -37.26 29.18 -3.99
C THR A 918 -38.43 28.18 -4.09
N ASP A 919 -39.54 28.22 -3.34
CA ASP A 919 -39.94 29.07 -2.21
C ASP A 919 -41.01 28.37 -1.31
N THR A 920 -41.16 28.89 -0.08
CA THR A 920 -42.32 28.88 0.84
C THR A 920 -43.32 27.68 1.00
N SER A 921 -43.31 27.13 2.23
CA SER A 921 -44.42 27.18 3.22
C SER A 921 -45.23 25.92 3.64
N LYS A 922 -45.54 25.93 4.96
CA LYS A 922 -46.61 25.26 5.74
C LYS A 922 -46.34 23.89 6.40
N TYR A 923 -46.34 23.98 7.75
CA TYR A 923 -46.43 22.95 8.81
C TYR A 923 -45.17 22.16 9.13
#